data_AF-A0A6N2UCL6-F1
#
_entry.id   AF-A0A6N2UCL6-F1
#
_cell.length_a   1.000
_cell.length_b   1.000
_cell.length_c   1.000
_cell.angle_alpha   90.00
_cell.angle_beta   90.00
_cell.angle_gamma   90.00
#
_symmetry.space_group_name_H-M   'P 1'
#
loop_
_entity.id
_entity.type
_entity.pdbx_description
1 polymer ?
#
loop_
_entity_poly.entity_id
_entity_poly.type
_entity_poly.pdbx_seq_one_letter_code
_entity_poly.pdbx_strand_id
1 'polypeptide(L)'
;MSDVLNVSEMFGKNVFNDAVMRDRLPKSVYKKLKKTIEDGAELDPSIADVVAHAMKDWAIERGATHYTHWFQPLTGVTAEKHDSFISAPSDGKVIMEFSGKELIKGEPDASSFPSGGLRATFEARGYTVWDCTSPAFLREDAIGVTLCIPTSFCSYKGEALDKKTPLLRSMQAVNEQALRILRLFGNTTAKRVAPSVGAEQEYFLVDREKYLQRKDLIYTGRTLFGAMPPKGQELEDHYFGAIRERIGSYMNDVNKELWKLGVPAKTQHNEVAPAQHELAPIYEGVNQAVDHNQIVMETLKKVAGRHGMACLLHEKPFAGVNGSGKHDNWSLTGDDGTNLLNPGDTPHENIQFLLVLACIIKAVDIHADLLRESASDVGNDHRLGANEAPPAIISIFLGEQLEDVIDQLCSTGEATHSKQGGTLKTGVDILPDLDKDATDRNRTSPFAFTGNKFEFRMVGSSDSIASPNTVLNTIVAEAFKEAADMLEKAEDFDMAVHDFIKETLAAHKRIIFNGNGYSDEWVAEAERRGLPNIRSMVDAIPALTTDKAVKLFEAFGVFTKAELESRSEVEYENYSKAINIEARTMYDMASKSIIPAVIKYTTQLASSIAAVKGVCQEADVSTQTELLIETSKLLAEIKTALARLLEVTEKAAAAEGGKVQALVYHSQVVPAMEALRAPVDQLEMIVDKELWPMPSYGDLIFEV
;
A
#
# COMPACT_ATOMS: atom_id res chain seq x y z
N MET A 1 -1.53 0.76 41.19
CA MET A 1 -1.67 2.08 40.55
C MET A 1 -0.86 2.00 39.28
N SER A 2 -1.51 1.78 38.14
CA SER A 2 -0.82 1.83 36.84
C SER A 2 -0.38 3.26 36.61
N ASP A 3 0.89 3.48 36.27
CA ASP A 3 1.40 4.80 35.92
C ASP A 3 0.50 5.40 34.82
N VAL A 4 0.03 6.62 35.04
CA VAL A 4 -0.77 7.36 34.06
C VAL A 4 0.09 7.53 32.81
N LEU A 5 -0.38 7.01 31.68
CA LEU A 5 0.39 6.97 30.44
C LEU A 5 0.41 8.38 29.81
N ASN A 6 1.57 9.03 29.82
CA ASN A 6 1.77 10.33 29.17
C ASN A 6 2.24 10.13 27.73
N VAL A 7 1.32 10.25 26.77
CA VAL A 7 1.63 10.11 25.33
C VAL A 7 2.66 11.13 24.88
N SER A 8 2.61 12.36 25.39
CA SER A 8 3.57 13.42 25.03
C SER A 8 5.00 13.10 25.45
N GLU A 9 5.20 12.41 26.58
CA GLU A 9 6.54 11.96 27.02
C GLU A 9 7.03 10.73 26.23
N MET A 10 6.10 9.90 25.77
CA MET A 10 6.44 8.70 25.00
C MET A 10 6.68 9.00 23.52
N PHE A 11 6.00 10.00 22.97
CA PHE A 11 6.00 10.29 21.55
C PHE A 11 7.41 10.64 21.04
N GLY A 12 7.85 9.92 20.00
CA GLY A 12 9.17 10.08 19.40
C GLY A 12 10.33 9.81 20.35
N LYS A 13 10.09 9.18 21.52
CA LYS A 13 11.15 8.95 22.49
C LYS A 13 12.27 8.10 21.92
N ASN A 14 11.99 7.17 21.00
CA ASN A 14 12.96 6.29 20.36
C ASN A 14 13.51 6.89 19.05
N VAL A 15 13.33 8.18 18.81
CA VAL A 15 13.77 8.86 17.57
C VAL A 15 14.87 9.86 17.89
N PHE A 16 15.92 9.90 17.05
CA PHE A 16 16.97 10.91 17.11
C PHE A 16 16.48 12.24 16.49
N ASN A 17 15.45 12.81 17.13
CA ASN A 17 14.68 13.96 16.64
C ASN A 17 15.39 15.31 16.88
N ASP A 18 14.79 16.44 16.45
CA ASP A 18 15.37 17.80 16.61
C ASP A 18 15.75 18.15 18.06
N ALA A 19 14.95 17.71 19.04
CA ALA A 19 15.24 17.94 20.46
C ALA A 19 16.50 17.18 20.90
N VAL A 20 16.57 15.88 20.58
CA VAL A 20 17.75 15.07 20.87
C VAL A 20 19.00 15.60 20.15
N MET A 21 18.86 15.96 18.86
CA MET A 21 19.94 16.55 18.08
C MET A 21 20.44 17.86 18.71
N ARG A 22 19.54 18.73 19.18
CA ARG A 22 19.89 20.00 19.83
C ARG A 22 20.62 19.81 21.15
N ASP A 23 20.23 18.81 21.94
CA ASP A 23 20.81 18.53 23.25
C ASP A 23 22.17 17.83 23.14
N ARG A 24 22.34 16.96 22.13
CA ARG A 24 23.52 16.08 21.99
C ARG A 24 24.62 16.68 21.10
N LEU A 25 24.26 17.47 20.08
CA LEU A 25 25.23 17.97 19.11
C LEU A 25 25.81 19.33 19.52
N PRO A 26 27.09 19.60 19.25
CA PRO A 26 27.64 20.95 19.35
C PRO A 26 26.81 21.95 18.54
N LYS A 27 26.62 23.17 19.07
CA LYS A 27 25.75 24.20 18.47
C LYS A 27 26.02 24.48 16.97
N SER A 28 27.28 24.46 16.55
CA SER A 28 27.67 24.65 15.15
C SER A 28 27.27 23.46 14.27
N VAL A 29 27.45 22.24 14.77
CA VAL A 29 27.09 20.98 14.09
C VAL A 29 25.58 20.85 13.98
N TYR A 30 24.83 21.09 15.06
CA TYR A 30 23.36 21.10 15.06
C TYR A 30 22.81 22.06 13.99
N LYS A 31 23.29 23.30 13.95
CA LYS A 31 22.84 24.28 12.97
C LYS A 31 23.13 23.86 11.52
N LYS A 32 24.30 23.25 11.28
CA LYS A 32 24.66 22.73 9.95
C LYS A 32 23.76 21.56 9.57
N LEU A 33 23.59 20.56 10.44
CA LEU A 33 22.75 19.40 10.19
C LEU A 33 21.29 19.80 9.97
N LYS A 34 20.74 20.68 10.81
CA LYS A 34 19.39 21.20 10.65
C LYS A 34 19.20 21.89 9.30
N LYS A 35 20.16 22.72 8.89
CA LYS A 35 20.13 23.35 7.57
C LYS A 35 20.20 22.32 6.45
N THR A 36 21.04 21.29 6.56
CA THR A 36 21.10 20.19 5.58
C THR A 36 19.74 19.49 5.44
N ILE A 37 19.04 19.23 6.54
CA ILE A 37 17.72 18.60 6.56
C ILE A 37 16.65 19.51 5.92
N GLU A 38 16.63 20.78 6.32
CA GLU A 38 15.68 21.78 5.81
C GLU A 38 15.86 22.02 4.30
N ASP A 39 17.12 22.18 3.86
CA ASP A 39 17.49 22.41 2.46
C ASP A 39 17.44 21.12 1.61
N GLY A 40 17.33 19.93 2.23
CA GLY A 40 17.39 18.64 1.54
C GLY A 40 18.74 18.38 0.86
N ALA A 41 19.82 18.88 1.46
CA ALA A 41 21.18 18.81 0.91
C ALA A 41 21.93 17.54 1.36
N GLU A 42 23.10 17.30 0.76
CA GLU A 42 23.99 16.23 1.20
C GLU A 42 24.57 16.51 2.60
N LEU A 43 24.83 15.44 3.37
CA LEU A 43 25.47 15.53 4.68
C LEU A 43 26.91 16.06 4.52
N ASP A 44 27.19 17.21 5.14
CA ASP A 44 28.52 17.81 5.16
C ASP A 44 29.53 16.84 5.82
N PRO A 45 30.54 16.33 5.09
CA PRO A 45 31.49 15.37 5.65
C PRO A 45 32.24 15.88 6.87
N SER A 46 32.37 17.20 7.04
CA SER A 46 33.03 17.82 8.20
C SER A 46 32.27 17.64 9.51
N ILE A 47 30.97 17.31 9.46
CA ILE A 47 30.15 17.07 10.65
C ILE A 47 29.78 15.60 10.86
N ALA A 48 30.01 14.73 9.87
CA ALA A 48 29.52 13.35 9.88
C ALA A 48 30.05 12.52 11.06
N ASP A 49 31.35 12.60 11.37
CA ASP A 49 31.92 11.87 12.51
C ASP A 49 31.34 12.33 13.86
N VAL A 50 31.08 13.63 14.01
CA VAL A 50 30.48 14.18 15.24
C VAL A 50 29.04 13.72 15.38
N VAL A 51 28.28 13.69 14.28
CA VAL A 51 26.90 13.19 14.27
C VAL A 51 26.86 11.71 14.57
N ALA A 52 27.72 10.90 13.93
CA ALA A 52 27.81 9.47 14.18
C ALA A 52 28.14 9.17 15.65
N HIS A 53 29.12 9.89 16.23
CA HIS A 53 29.49 9.71 17.63
C HIS A 53 28.32 10.02 18.57
N ALA A 54 27.65 11.16 18.38
CA ALA A 54 26.51 11.55 19.21
C ALA A 54 25.31 10.60 19.07
N MET A 55 25.04 10.12 17.85
CA MET A 55 23.98 9.14 17.58
C MET A 55 24.28 7.79 18.24
N LYS A 56 25.52 7.32 18.16
CA LYS A 56 26.00 6.10 18.81
C LYS A 56 25.89 6.18 20.33
N ASP A 57 26.38 7.25 20.94
CA ASP A 57 26.33 7.41 22.40
C ASP A 57 24.88 7.46 22.89
N TRP A 58 24.00 8.20 22.19
CA TRP A 58 22.56 8.19 22.47
C TRP A 58 21.94 6.79 22.35
N ALA A 59 22.34 6.01 21.35
CA ALA A 59 21.84 4.66 21.15
C ALA A 59 22.32 3.70 22.25
N ILE A 60 23.62 3.70 22.56
CA ILE A 60 24.24 2.82 23.57
C ILE A 60 23.71 3.11 24.97
N GLU A 61 23.52 4.37 25.34
CA GLU A 61 22.90 4.76 26.62
C GLU A 61 21.50 4.16 26.81
N ARG A 62 20.85 3.81 25.70
CA ARG A 62 19.51 3.20 25.66
C ARG A 62 19.55 1.70 25.41
N GLY A 63 20.73 1.09 25.55
CA GLY A 63 20.95 -0.34 25.44
C GLY A 63 21.21 -0.83 24.02
N ALA A 64 21.42 0.05 23.04
CA ALA A 64 21.72 -0.38 21.68
C ALA A 64 23.06 -1.12 21.60
N THR A 65 23.03 -2.29 21.00
CA THR A 65 24.23 -3.13 20.79
C THR A 65 24.62 -3.24 19.32
N HIS A 66 23.66 -2.97 18.44
CA HIS A 66 23.80 -3.05 16.98
C HIS A 66 23.29 -1.77 16.32
N TYR A 67 23.73 -1.55 15.10
CA TYR A 67 23.14 -0.61 14.16
C TYR A 67 22.81 -1.31 12.85
N THR A 68 21.95 -0.70 12.06
CA THR A 68 21.58 -1.18 10.74
C THR A 68 21.26 -0.03 9.80
N HIS A 69 21.68 -0.14 8.54
CA HIS A 69 21.12 0.65 7.45
C HIS A 69 19.79 0.03 7.05
N TRP A 70 18.72 0.77 7.33
CA TRP A 70 17.35 0.37 7.10
C TRP A 70 16.89 0.95 5.76
N PHE A 71 16.56 0.11 4.78
CA PHE A 71 16.18 0.55 3.43
C PHE A 71 15.04 -0.29 2.86
N GLN A 72 14.43 0.21 1.78
CA GLN A 72 13.28 -0.41 1.11
C GLN A 72 13.67 -0.86 -0.30
N PRO A 73 14.22 -2.08 -0.49
CA PRO A 73 14.54 -2.62 -1.81
C PRO A 73 13.31 -2.88 -2.67
N LEU A 74 13.53 -3.31 -3.91
CA LEU A 74 12.47 -3.61 -4.89
C LEU A 74 11.54 -4.78 -4.51
N THR A 75 11.76 -5.45 -3.37
CA THR A 75 10.86 -6.47 -2.84
C THR A 75 9.59 -5.90 -2.19
N GLY A 76 9.54 -4.58 -1.94
CA GLY A 76 8.38 -3.92 -1.32
C GLY A 76 8.34 -3.97 0.21
N VAL A 77 9.25 -4.72 0.84
CA VAL A 77 9.46 -4.77 2.30
C VAL A 77 10.81 -4.18 2.67
N THR A 78 10.99 -3.84 3.94
CA THR A 78 12.25 -3.32 4.47
C THR A 78 13.33 -4.39 4.54
N ALA A 79 14.58 -3.95 4.43
CA ALA A 79 15.77 -4.79 4.51
C ALA A 79 16.80 -4.19 5.46
N GLU A 80 17.54 -5.08 6.11
CA GLU A 80 18.44 -4.75 7.20
C GLU A 80 19.60 -5.74 7.28
N LYS A 81 20.75 -5.22 7.67
CA LYS A 81 21.91 -5.98 8.13
C LYS A 81 22.35 -5.41 9.47
N HIS A 82 22.51 -6.26 10.48
CA HIS A 82 22.81 -5.80 11.84
C HIS A 82 24.30 -5.95 12.11
N ASP A 83 24.98 -4.81 12.21
CA ASP A 83 26.38 -4.73 12.55
C ASP A 83 26.50 -4.30 14.01
N SER A 84 27.31 -4.99 14.80
CA SER A 84 27.56 -4.60 16.19
C SER A 84 28.50 -3.41 16.25
N PHE A 85 28.34 -2.53 17.25
CA PHE A 85 29.27 -1.42 17.46
C PHE A 85 30.68 -1.85 17.88
N ILE A 86 30.91 -3.15 18.14
CA ILE A 86 32.21 -3.63 18.63
C ILE A 86 33.32 -3.45 17.59
N SER A 87 34.45 -2.88 18.02
CA SER A 87 35.68 -2.85 17.25
C SER A 87 36.45 -4.18 17.35
N ALA A 88 37.49 -4.33 16.52
CA ALA A 88 38.49 -5.38 16.74
C ALA A 88 39.07 -5.26 18.17
N PRO A 89 39.20 -6.37 18.92
CA PRO A 89 39.75 -6.32 20.27
C PRO A 89 41.19 -5.80 20.28
N SER A 90 41.48 -4.83 21.15
CA SER A 90 42.83 -4.34 21.43
C SER A 90 43.10 -4.52 22.92
N ASP A 91 44.24 -5.14 23.26
CA ASP A 91 44.63 -5.45 24.65
C ASP A 91 43.57 -6.21 25.46
N GLY A 92 42.81 -7.10 24.80
CA GLY A 92 41.75 -7.89 25.43
C GLY A 92 40.47 -7.12 25.77
N LYS A 93 40.35 -5.86 25.31
CA LYS A 93 39.15 -5.03 25.44
C LYS A 93 38.58 -4.68 24.07
N VAL A 94 37.28 -4.48 24.05
CA VAL A 94 36.54 -4.02 22.88
C VAL A 94 36.11 -2.57 23.11
N ILE A 95 36.14 -1.76 22.06
CA ILE A 95 35.64 -0.39 22.07
C ILE A 95 34.39 -0.35 21.20
N MET A 96 33.42 0.48 21.57
CA MET A 96 32.22 0.70 20.76
C MET A 96 32.47 1.85 19.77
N GLU A 97 32.51 1.54 18.48
CA GLU A 97 32.83 2.45 17.39
C GLU A 97 31.65 2.57 16.41
N PHE A 98 31.42 3.79 15.93
CA PHE A 98 30.51 4.10 14.84
C PHE A 98 31.03 5.37 14.17
N SER A 99 31.38 5.28 12.89
CA SER A 99 32.10 6.34 12.19
C SER A 99 31.18 7.13 11.25
N GLY A 100 31.54 8.37 10.93
CA GLY A 100 30.81 9.17 9.95
C GLY A 100 30.80 8.57 8.55
N LYS A 101 31.76 7.68 8.23
CA LYS A 101 31.75 6.93 6.97
C LYS A 101 30.51 6.05 6.83
N GLU A 102 30.08 5.43 7.92
CA GLU A 102 28.85 4.61 7.95
C GLU A 102 27.60 5.45 7.72
N LEU A 103 27.62 6.76 7.98
CA LEU A 103 26.50 7.65 7.66
C LEU A 103 26.53 8.11 6.19
N ILE A 104 27.71 8.40 5.66
CA ILE A 104 27.86 8.94 4.30
C ILE A 104 27.71 7.83 3.25
N LYS A 105 28.28 6.64 3.51
CA LYS A 105 28.31 5.54 2.54
C LYS A 105 28.55 4.19 3.21
N GLY A 106 27.55 3.33 3.21
CA GLY A 106 27.65 1.92 3.55
C GLY A 106 27.76 1.00 2.32
N GLU A 107 28.15 -0.26 2.55
CA GLU A 107 28.12 -1.34 1.56
C GLU A 107 27.40 -2.56 2.20
N PRO A 108 26.09 -2.76 1.95
CA PRO A 108 25.29 -3.74 2.68
C PRO A 108 25.45 -5.22 2.23
N ASP A 109 26.34 -5.53 1.26
CA ASP A 109 26.40 -6.84 0.56
C ASP A 109 25.01 -7.38 0.18
N ALA A 110 24.30 -6.56 -0.60
CA ALA A 110 22.89 -6.70 -0.91
C ALA A 110 22.66 -7.35 -2.30
N SER A 111 23.38 -8.44 -2.57
CA SER A 111 23.42 -9.12 -3.87
C SER A 111 22.17 -9.95 -4.19
N SER A 112 21.45 -10.41 -3.17
CA SER A 112 20.29 -11.30 -3.33
C SER A 112 18.97 -10.58 -3.61
N PHE A 113 18.94 -9.24 -3.57
CA PHE A 113 17.72 -8.50 -3.87
C PHE A 113 17.45 -8.46 -5.38
N PRO A 114 16.17 -8.41 -5.78
CA PRO A 114 15.80 -8.27 -7.19
C PRO A 114 16.45 -7.03 -7.80
N SER A 115 17.04 -7.21 -8.98
CA SER A 115 17.72 -6.13 -9.72
C SER A 115 17.27 -6.00 -11.17
N GLY A 116 16.32 -6.84 -11.63
CA GLY A 116 15.77 -6.79 -12.99
C GLY A 116 16.82 -6.78 -14.11
N GLY A 117 17.97 -7.41 -13.89
CA GLY A 117 19.07 -7.43 -14.87
C GLY A 117 20.03 -6.24 -14.82
N LEU A 118 19.83 -5.25 -13.94
CA LEU A 118 20.77 -4.12 -13.76
C LEU A 118 22.12 -4.57 -13.18
N ARG A 119 22.13 -5.70 -12.47
CA ARG A 119 23.35 -6.35 -11.97
C ARG A 119 23.54 -7.70 -12.66
N ALA A 120 24.77 -8.00 -13.04
CA ALA A 120 25.10 -9.37 -13.44
C ALA A 120 25.04 -10.30 -12.20
N THR A 121 24.76 -11.58 -12.40
CA THR A 121 24.61 -12.56 -11.31
C THR A 121 25.86 -12.77 -10.44
N PHE A 122 27.03 -12.33 -10.90
CA PHE A 122 28.28 -12.36 -10.14
C PHE A 122 28.65 -11.01 -9.49
N GLU A 123 27.86 -9.95 -9.72
CA GLU A 123 28.11 -8.61 -9.18
C GLU A 123 27.28 -8.37 -7.90
N ALA A 124 27.96 -8.16 -6.77
CA ALA A 124 27.32 -8.03 -5.45
C ALA A 124 27.28 -6.58 -4.89
N ARG A 125 28.13 -5.69 -5.41
CA ARG A 125 28.37 -4.39 -4.79
C ARG A 125 27.19 -3.43 -5.00
N GLY A 126 26.79 -2.77 -3.91
CA GLY A 126 25.85 -1.67 -3.88
C GLY A 126 26.20 -0.72 -2.74
N TYR A 127 25.57 0.45 -2.72
CA TYR A 127 25.87 1.47 -1.73
C TYR A 127 24.60 1.93 -1.01
N THR A 128 24.72 2.13 0.30
CA THR A 128 23.67 2.76 1.12
C THR A 128 24.12 4.15 1.55
N VAL A 129 23.19 5.10 1.57
CA VAL A 129 23.45 6.47 2.02
C VAL A 129 22.34 6.89 2.97
N TRP A 130 22.69 7.47 4.12
CA TRP A 130 21.69 7.97 5.07
C TRP A 130 20.89 9.11 4.47
N ASP A 131 19.57 8.94 4.47
CA ASP A 131 18.62 10.02 4.22
C ASP A 131 18.42 10.80 5.52
N CYS A 132 19.17 11.89 5.68
CA CYS A 132 19.07 12.74 6.87
C CYS A 132 17.73 13.44 7.03
N THR A 133 16.88 13.47 5.99
CA THR A 133 15.52 14.02 6.10
C THR A 133 14.55 13.07 6.79
N SER A 134 14.95 11.80 6.99
CA SER A 134 14.29 10.83 7.85
C SER A 134 15.17 10.53 9.08
N PRO A 135 14.68 10.75 10.31
CA PRO A 135 15.49 10.62 11.50
C PRO A 135 15.81 9.16 11.80
N ALA A 136 17.05 8.91 12.26
CA ALA A 136 17.41 7.61 12.82
C ALA A 136 16.56 7.29 14.06
N PHE A 137 16.27 6.01 14.27
CA PHE A 137 15.43 5.55 15.38
C PHE A 137 15.99 4.30 16.03
N LEU A 138 15.56 4.04 17.27
CA LEU A 138 15.87 2.81 17.99
C LEU A 138 14.70 1.86 17.90
N ARG A 139 14.95 0.68 17.37
CA ARG A 139 14.00 -0.41 17.46
C ARG A 139 14.32 -1.28 18.67
N GLU A 140 13.29 -1.49 19.49
CA GLU A 140 13.28 -2.45 20.58
C GLU A 140 12.60 -3.74 20.09
N ASP A 141 13.36 -4.83 20.01
CA ASP A 141 12.90 -6.12 19.54
C ASP A 141 13.47 -7.29 20.38
N ALA A 142 13.31 -8.51 19.89
CA ALA A 142 13.78 -9.72 20.58
C ALA A 142 15.30 -9.90 20.56
N ILE A 143 16.02 -9.29 19.61
CA ILE A 143 17.49 -9.35 19.55
C ILE A 143 18.14 -8.25 20.40
N GLY A 144 17.36 -7.24 20.81
CA GLY A 144 17.78 -6.20 21.73
C GLY A 144 17.33 -4.82 21.25
N VAL A 145 18.18 -3.83 21.47
CA VAL A 145 17.99 -2.49 20.92
C VAL A 145 18.94 -2.31 19.74
N THR A 146 18.39 -1.87 18.61
CA THR A 146 19.14 -1.65 17.36
C THR A 146 18.93 -0.22 16.88
N LEU A 147 20.01 0.46 16.53
CA LEU A 147 19.98 1.77 15.86
C LEU A 147 19.68 1.59 14.37
N CYS A 148 18.49 1.98 13.94
CA CYS A 148 18.05 1.93 12.56
C CYS A 148 18.29 3.29 11.89
N ILE A 149 19.01 3.26 10.77
CA ILE A 149 19.40 4.44 10.00
C ILE A 149 18.69 4.37 8.65
N PRO A 150 17.68 5.22 8.39
CA PRO A 150 16.94 5.20 7.13
C PRO A 150 17.86 5.53 5.94
N THR A 151 18.02 4.62 4.99
CA THR A 151 18.96 4.79 3.89
C THR A 151 18.32 4.60 2.53
N SER A 152 18.87 5.28 1.53
CA SER A 152 18.68 4.94 0.12
C SER A 152 19.66 3.85 -0.30
N PHE A 153 19.31 3.07 -1.31
CA PHE A 153 20.14 1.97 -1.83
C PHE A 153 20.25 2.01 -3.36
N CYS A 154 21.51 2.02 -3.83
CA CYS A 154 21.82 2.05 -5.26
C CYS A 154 22.81 0.95 -5.69
N SER A 155 22.81 0.68 -6.98
CA SER A 155 23.76 -0.18 -7.68
C SER A 155 25.18 0.40 -7.65
N TYR A 156 26.18 -0.45 -7.92
CA TYR A 156 27.56 0.00 -8.13
C TYR A 156 27.71 1.08 -9.21
N LYS A 157 26.85 1.06 -10.24
CA LYS A 157 26.83 2.03 -11.35
C LYS A 157 25.90 3.24 -11.08
N GLY A 158 25.18 3.24 -9.96
CA GLY A 158 24.36 4.36 -9.49
C GLY A 158 22.86 4.27 -9.78
N GLU A 159 22.37 3.17 -10.38
CA GLU A 159 20.94 2.94 -10.59
C GLU A 159 20.22 2.68 -9.24
N ALA A 160 19.01 3.21 -9.10
CA ALA A 160 18.19 3.09 -7.91
C ALA A 160 17.60 1.68 -7.79
N LEU A 161 18.03 0.94 -6.76
CA LEU A 161 17.55 -0.41 -6.44
C LEU A 161 16.63 -0.41 -5.21
N ASP A 162 16.07 0.75 -4.89
CA ASP A 162 15.16 0.98 -3.78
C ASP A 162 13.89 1.71 -4.24
N LYS A 163 12.95 1.87 -3.32
CA LYS A 163 11.77 2.72 -3.51
C LYS A 163 12.00 4.17 -3.05
N LYS A 164 13.02 4.44 -2.24
CA LYS A 164 13.27 5.75 -1.64
C LYS A 164 13.96 6.74 -2.57
N THR A 165 14.99 6.33 -3.32
CA THR A 165 15.68 7.23 -4.26
C THR A 165 14.73 7.85 -5.29
N PRO A 166 13.86 7.07 -5.97
CA PRO A 166 12.91 7.63 -6.94
C PRO A 166 11.87 8.55 -6.29
N LEU A 167 11.40 8.20 -5.09
CA LEU A 167 10.49 9.04 -4.33
C LEU A 167 11.11 10.42 -4.07
N LEU A 168 12.33 10.46 -3.56
CA LEU A 168 13.04 11.73 -3.28
C LEU A 168 13.25 12.56 -4.56
N ARG A 169 13.60 11.92 -5.68
CA ARG A 169 13.71 12.59 -6.99
C ARG A 169 12.35 13.17 -7.44
N SER A 170 11.26 12.42 -7.29
CA SER A 170 9.91 12.89 -7.65
C SER A 170 9.46 14.08 -6.77
N MET A 171 9.84 14.08 -5.49
CA MET A 171 9.58 15.19 -4.57
C MET A 171 10.33 16.46 -5.01
N GLN A 172 11.58 16.32 -5.47
CA GLN A 172 12.35 17.45 -6.01
C GLN A 172 11.70 18.00 -7.28
N ALA A 173 11.28 17.12 -8.20
CA ALA A 173 10.60 17.50 -9.43
C ALA A 173 9.32 18.30 -9.17
N VAL A 174 8.41 17.78 -8.33
CA VAL A 174 7.15 18.48 -8.04
C VAL A 174 7.36 19.76 -7.24
N ASN A 175 8.34 19.79 -6.33
CA ASN A 175 8.71 20.99 -5.58
C ASN A 175 9.15 22.13 -6.51
N GLU A 176 10.06 21.86 -7.44
CA GLU A 176 10.58 22.87 -8.38
C GLU A 176 9.45 23.47 -9.21
N GLN A 177 8.60 22.61 -9.81
CA GLN A 177 7.53 23.09 -10.70
C GLN A 177 6.39 23.74 -9.92
N ALA A 178 6.03 23.24 -8.73
CA ALA A 178 5.02 23.87 -7.89
C ALA A 178 5.45 25.26 -7.40
N LEU A 179 6.73 25.46 -7.09
CA LEU A 179 7.25 26.79 -6.74
C LEU A 179 7.11 27.79 -7.89
N ARG A 180 7.35 27.36 -9.14
CA ARG A 180 7.13 28.20 -10.33
C ARG A 180 5.68 28.64 -10.44
N ILE A 181 4.74 27.70 -10.24
CA ILE A 181 3.30 28.00 -10.18
C ILE A 181 3.01 29.03 -9.08
N LEU A 182 3.49 28.82 -7.85
CA LEU A 182 3.28 29.77 -6.76
C LEU A 182 3.87 31.17 -7.07
N ARG A 183 5.01 31.25 -7.77
CA ARG A 183 5.61 32.53 -8.17
C ARG A 183 4.75 33.30 -9.17
N LEU A 184 4.08 32.61 -10.08
CA LEU A 184 3.17 33.23 -11.05
C LEU A 184 2.01 33.96 -10.34
N PHE A 185 1.53 33.43 -9.22
CA PHE A 185 0.49 34.07 -8.39
C PHE A 185 1.05 35.01 -7.31
N GLY A 186 2.33 35.37 -7.39
CA GLY A 186 2.95 36.38 -6.52
C GLY A 186 3.38 35.89 -5.13
N ASN A 187 3.26 34.60 -4.81
CA ASN A 187 3.81 34.08 -3.55
C ASN A 187 5.34 34.16 -3.61
N THR A 188 5.94 34.91 -2.67
CA THR A 188 7.41 35.04 -2.51
C THR A 188 7.92 34.48 -1.18
N THR A 189 7.01 33.94 -0.35
CA THR A 189 7.27 33.45 1.01
C THR A 189 7.65 31.99 1.05
N ALA A 190 6.94 31.14 0.30
CA ALA A 190 7.22 29.70 0.22
C ALA A 190 8.61 29.49 -0.36
N LYS A 191 9.49 28.75 0.31
CA LYS A 191 10.79 28.33 -0.22
C LYS A 191 10.77 26.90 -0.74
N ARG A 192 9.78 26.11 -0.31
CA ARG A 192 9.62 24.71 -0.68
C ARG A 192 8.13 24.34 -0.69
N VAL A 193 7.73 23.55 -1.67
CA VAL A 193 6.46 22.82 -1.69
C VAL A 193 6.77 21.35 -1.51
N ALA A 194 6.19 20.73 -0.48
CA ALA A 194 6.38 19.32 -0.18
C ALA A 194 5.06 18.56 -0.35
N PRO A 195 5.09 17.41 -1.04
CA PRO A 195 3.98 16.47 -0.98
C PRO A 195 3.85 15.89 0.43
N SER A 196 2.60 15.73 0.86
CA SER A 196 2.22 15.14 2.14
C SER A 196 1.20 14.04 1.92
N VAL A 197 1.26 12.99 2.74
CA VAL A 197 0.35 11.85 2.65
C VAL A 197 -0.11 11.38 4.03
N GLY A 198 -1.39 11.00 4.13
CA GLY A 198 -1.93 10.19 5.23
C GLY A 198 -2.35 8.82 4.71
N ALA A 199 -1.68 7.76 5.16
CA ALA A 199 -1.96 6.40 4.73
C ALA A 199 -2.91 5.69 5.71
N GLU A 200 -4.08 5.29 5.24
CA GLU A 200 -5.06 4.51 6.03
C GLU A 200 -4.74 3.03 5.88
N GLN A 201 -4.31 2.34 6.94
CA GLN A 201 -3.84 0.95 6.87
C GLN A 201 -4.91 -0.02 7.34
N GLU A 202 -5.50 -0.77 6.42
CA GLU A 202 -6.38 -1.88 6.75
C GLU A 202 -5.61 -3.20 6.93
N TYR A 203 -6.14 -4.10 7.76
CA TYR A 203 -5.58 -5.42 8.04
C TYR A 203 -6.60 -6.37 8.66
N PHE A 204 -6.34 -7.68 8.58
CA PHE A 204 -7.09 -8.70 9.32
C PHE A 204 -6.28 -9.24 10.51
N LEU A 205 -6.98 -9.61 11.58
CA LEU A 205 -6.40 -10.39 12.69
C LEU A 205 -7.04 -11.77 12.73
N VAL A 206 -6.22 -12.80 12.93
CA VAL A 206 -6.70 -14.17 13.15
C VAL A 206 -6.02 -14.77 14.36
N ASP A 207 -6.68 -15.71 15.03
CA ASP A 207 -6.05 -16.46 16.11
C ASP A 207 -4.82 -17.22 15.60
N ARG A 208 -3.71 -17.17 16.36
CA ARG A 208 -2.43 -17.73 15.93
C ARG A 208 -2.47 -19.25 15.79
N GLU A 209 -3.19 -19.96 16.65
CA GLU A 209 -3.23 -21.43 16.62
C GLU A 209 -3.97 -21.92 15.38
N LYS A 210 -5.01 -21.20 14.95
CA LYS A 210 -5.76 -21.50 13.72
C LYS A 210 -4.99 -21.11 12.47
N TYR A 211 -4.31 -19.96 12.50
CA TYR A 211 -3.40 -19.56 11.44
C TYR A 211 -2.34 -20.64 11.15
N LEU A 212 -1.75 -21.23 12.20
CA LEU A 212 -0.74 -22.28 12.05
C LEU A 212 -1.27 -23.58 11.42
N GLN A 213 -2.59 -23.79 11.42
CA GLN A 213 -3.24 -24.92 10.75
C GLN A 213 -3.57 -24.65 9.28
N ARG A 214 -3.33 -23.42 8.78
CA ARG A 214 -3.62 -22.99 7.41
C ARG A 214 -2.33 -22.71 6.64
N LYS A 215 -1.78 -23.75 6.01
CA LYS A 215 -0.56 -23.64 5.19
C LYS A 215 -0.66 -22.58 4.10
N ASP A 216 -1.82 -22.41 3.51
CA ASP A 216 -2.09 -21.34 2.54
C ASP A 216 -1.90 -19.96 3.16
N LEU A 217 -2.52 -19.66 4.31
CA LEU A 217 -2.27 -18.39 5.01
C LEU A 217 -0.79 -18.18 5.37
N ILE A 218 -0.05 -19.24 5.68
CA ILE A 218 1.37 -19.17 6.02
C ILE A 218 2.23 -18.85 4.79
N TYR A 219 1.99 -19.52 3.67
CA TYR A 219 2.85 -19.43 2.50
C TYR A 219 2.45 -18.33 1.51
N THR A 220 1.16 -17.98 1.46
CA THR A 220 0.60 -17.07 0.46
C THR A 220 -0.02 -15.82 1.09
N GLY A 221 -0.24 -15.80 2.40
CA GLY A 221 -0.90 -14.69 3.09
C GLY A 221 -2.42 -14.64 2.88
N ARG A 222 -2.98 -15.56 2.11
CA ARG A 222 -4.42 -15.67 1.83
C ARG A 222 -4.91 -17.11 1.85
N THR A 223 -6.22 -17.26 1.92
CA THR A 223 -6.88 -18.55 1.80
C THR A 223 -7.02 -18.94 0.32
N LEU A 224 -6.60 -20.17 0.00
CA LEU A 224 -6.72 -20.74 -1.35
C LEU A 224 -7.95 -21.64 -1.48
N PHE A 225 -8.40 -22.20 -0.36
CA PHE A 225 -9.67 -22.93 -0.19
C PHE A 225 -10.46 -22.33 0.96
N GLY A 226 -11.77 -22.43 0.92
CA GLY A 226 -12.63 -22.01 2.02
C GLY A 226 -14.02 -21.60 1.55
N ALA A 227 -15.03 -22.27 2.08
CA ALA A 227 -16.44 -21.95 1.92
C ALA A 227 -16.86 -20.80 2.84
N MET A 228 -17.83 -20.00 2.37
CA MET A 228 -18.38 -18.91 3.16
C MET A 228 -19.25 -19.45 4.31
N PRO A 229 -19.08 -18.94 5.55
CA PRO A 229 -19.94 -19.28 6.67
C PRO A 229 -21.35 -18.69 6.48
N PRO A 230 -22.38 -19.22 7.17
CA PRO A 230 -23.76 -18.71 7.07
C PRO A 230 -23.94 -17.25 7.48
N LYS A 231 -23.07 -16.74 8.37
CA LYS A 231 -22.92 -15.33 8.67
C LYS A 231 -21.58 -14.90 8.10
N GLY A 232 -21.55 -14.04 7.09
CA GLY A 232 -20.37 -13.37 6.58
C GLY A 232 -20.33 -11.93 7.10
N GLN A 233 -20.72 -10.99 6.26
CA GLN A 233 -20.71 -9.54 6.56
C GLN A 233 -22.07 -8.86 6.30
N GLU A 234 -23.13 -9.65 6.07
CA GLU A 234 -24.44 -9.20 5.59
C GLU A 234 -25.18 -8.30 6.57
N LEU A 235 -24.78 -8.31 7.85
CA LEU A 235 -25.36 -7.45 8.88
C LEU A 235 -24.68 -6.10 9.01
N GLU A 236 -23.49 -5.92 8.39
CA GLU A 236 -22.65 -4.71 8.52
C GLU A 236 -22.40 -4.30 9.99
N ASP A 237 -22.54 -5.25 10.93
CA ASP A 237 -22.53 -5.02 12.38
C ASP A 237 -21.12 -4.86 12.98
N HIS A 238 -20.11 -5.12 12.14
CA HIS A 238 -18.71 -4.98 12.51
C HIS A 238 -18.20 -3.54 12.34
N TYR A 239 -18.66 -2.83 11.30
CA TYR A 239 -18.18 -1.48 10.97
C TYR A 239 -18.52 -0.48 12.07
N PHE A 240 -17.51 0.18 12.64
CA PHE A 240 -17.62 0.99 13.88
C PHE A 240 -18.29 0.28 15.06
N GLY A 241 -18.41 -1.06 15.01
CA GLY A 241 -18.89 -1.88 16.09
C GLY A 241 -17.95 -1.87 17.30
N ALA A 242 -18.41 -2.45 18.40
CA ALA A 242 -17.60 -2.54 19.61
C ALA A 242 -16.32 -3.37 19.36
N ILE A 243 -15.17 -2.79 19.71
CA ILE A 243 -13.88 -3.48 19.64
C ILE A 243 -13.79 -4.49 20.78
N ARG A 244 -13.55 -5.76 20.46
CA ARG A 244 -13.38 -6.84 21.45
C ARG A 244 -12.16 -6.55 22.34
N GLU A 245 -12.21 -6.94 23.61
CA GLU A 245 -11.17 -6.61 24.60
C GLU A 245 -9.77 -7.10 24.20
N ARG A 246 -9.66 -8.32 23.64
CA ARG A 246 -8.40 -8.86 23.11
C ARG A 246 -7.81 -7.97 22.01
N ILE A 247 -8.64 -7.53 21.07
CA ILE A 247 -8.25 -6.62 19.99
C ILE A 247 -7.89 -5.25 20.53
N GLY A 248 -8.67 -4.72 21.47
CA GLY A 248 -8.40 -3.45 22.14
C GLY A 248 -7.05 -3.44 22.86
N SER A 249 -6.69 -4.54 23.54
CA SER A 249 -5.38 -4.71 24.17
C SER A 249 -4.25 -4.73 23.14
N TYR A 250 -4.43 -5.42 22.02
CA TYR A 250 -3.48 -5.42 20.91
C TYR A 250 -3.28 -4.01 20.33
N MET A 251 -4.37 -3.32 19.99
CA MET A 251 -4.32 -1.97 19.42
C MET A 251 -3.67 -0.96 20.37
N ASN A 252 -3.93 -1.07 21.68
CA ASN A 252 -3.29 -0.24 22.70
C ASN A 252 -1.76 -0.40 22.69
N ASP A 253 -1.25 -1.62 22.55
CA ASP A 253 0.19 -1.86 22.48
C ASP A 253 0.79 -1.45 21.12
N VAL A 254 0.05 -1.63 20.02
CA VAL A 254 0.44 -1.09 18.70
C VAL A 254 0.64 0.43 18.81
N ASN A 255 -0.33 1.17 19.34
CA ASN A 255 -0.22 2.62 19.49
C ASN A 255 0.97 3.03 20.32
N LYS A 256 1.24 2.36 21.45
CA LYS A 256 2.42 2.66 22.26
C LYS A 256 3.71 2.45 21.48
N GLU A 257 3.85 1.34 20.76
CA GLU A 257 5.05 1.06 19.97
C GLU A 257 5.24 2.09 18.84
N LEU A 258 4.16 2.46 18.16
CA LEU A 258 4.17 3.47 17.09
C LEU A 258 4.51 4.87 17.62
N TRP A 259 3.87 5.31 18.71
CA TRP A 259 4.14 6.60 19.32
C TRP A 259 5.59 6.70 19.80
N LYS A 260 6.18 5.63 20.39
CA LYS A 260 7.62 5.63 20.74
C LYS A 260 8.51 5.92 19.53
N LEU A 261 8.15 5.41 18.36
CA LEU A 261 8.87 5.58 17.09
C LEU A 261 8.51 6.88 16.35
N GLY A 262 7.67 7.73 16.94
CA GLY A 262 7.28 9.03 16.37
C GLY A 262 6.18 8.95 15.32
N VAL A 263 5.58 7.77 15.10
CA VAL A 263 4.44 7.61 14.19
C VAL A 263 3.20 8.23 14.84
N PRO A 264 2.53 9.22 14.22
CA PRO A 264 1.37 9.90 14.79
C PRO A 264 0.07 9.10 14.58
N ALA A 265 0.05 7.83 15.04
CA ALA A 265 -1.15 6.99 15.02
C ALA A 265 -2.31 7.67 15.75
N LYS A 266 -3.44 7.85 15.06
CA LYS A 266 -4.56 8.69 15.54
C LYS A 266 -5.89 7.95 15.57
N THR A 267 -6.26 7.30 14.47
CA THR A 267 -7.56 6.66 14.32
C THR A 267 -7.38 5.16 14.26
N GLN A 268 -8.28 4.43 14.93
CA GLN A 268 -8.42 2.98 14.79
C GLN A 268 -9.89 2.59 14.94
N HIS A 269 -10.34 1.63 14.16
CA HIS A 269 -11.68 1.07 14.28
C HIS A 269 -11.76 -0.31 13.65
N ASN A 270 -12.91 -0.94 13.85
CA ASN A 270 -13.33 -2.10 13.11
C ASN A 270 -13.77 -1.70 11.69
N GLU A 271 -13.36 -2.48 10.71
CA GLU A 271 -13.76 -2.35 9.31
C GLU A 271 -15.03 -3.17 9.01
N VAL A 272 -15.47 -3.20 7.75
CA VAL A 272 -16.71 -3.87 7.33
C VAL A 272 -16.67 -5.40 7.51
N ALA A 273 -15.59 -6.06 7.11
CA ALA A 273 -15.51 -7.51 7.25
C ALA A 273 -15.21 -7.93 8.70
N PRO A 274 -15.70 -9.11 9.14
CA PRO A 274 -15.34 -9.65 10.45
C PRO A 274 -13.83 -9.80 10.60
N ALA A 275 -13.30 -9.38 11.76
CA ALA A 275 -11.88 -9.38 12.10
C ALA A 275 -10.98 -8.50 11.21
N GLN A 276 -11.59 -7.61 10.41
CA GLN A 276 -10.90 -6.54 9.69
C GLN A 276 -10.85 -5.27 10.54
N HIS A 277 -9.73 -4.59 10.54
CA HIS A 277 -9.50 -3.36 11.30
C HIS A 277 -8.73 -2.35 10.46
N GLU A 278 -8.81 -1.08 10.86
CA GLU A 278 -8.05 0.02 10.28
C GLU A 278 -7.19 0.72 11.34
N LEU A 279 -6.02 1.21 10.93
CA LEU A 279 -5.24 2.20 11.64
C LEU A 279 -4.82 3.33 10.69
N ALA A 280 -5.12 4.58 11.04
CA ALA A 280 -4.71 5.76 10.27
C ALA A 280 -3.85 6.72 11.11
N PRO A 281 -2.60 6.99 10.70
CA PRO A 281 -1.79 8.08 11.23
C PRO A 281 -2.26 9.46 10.74
N ILE A 282 -1.84 10.52 11.42
CA ILE A 282 -1.92 11.88 10.88
C ILE A 282 -1.01 11.97 9.66
N TYR A 283 -1.42 12.73 8.64
CA TYR A 283 -0.60 12.99 7.46
C TYR A 283 0.73 13.65 7.83
N GLU A 284 1.77 13.31 7.07
CA GLU A 284 3.13 13.85 7.22
C GLU A 284 3.73 14.09 5.83
N GLY A 285 4.89 14.76 5.76
CA GLY A 285 5.64 14.86 4.51
C GLY A 285 5.90 13.47 3.94
N VAL A 286 5.72 13.29 2.62
CA VAL A 286 5.60 11.97 1.99
C VAL A 286 6.77 11.02 2.29
N ASN A 287 8.00 11.55 2.39
CA ASN A 287 9.17 10.75 2.71
C ASN A 287 9.09 10.10 4.10
N GLN A 288 8.68 10.89 5.11
CA GLN A 288 8.51 10.42 6.47
C GLN A 288 7.32 9.45 6.57
N ALA A 289 6.22 9.78 5.90
CA ALA A 289 5.02 8.95 5.92
C ALA A 289 5.26 7.57 5.27
N VAL A 290 6.08 7.49 4.22
CA VAL A 290 6.50 6.22 3.60
C VAL A 290 7.29 5.35 4.57
N ASP A 291 8.22 5.94 5.34
CA ASP A 291 8.97 5.19 6.36
C ASP A 291 8.05 4.75 7.51
N HIS A 292 7.22 5.66 7.99
CA HIS A 292 6.24 5.37 9.04
C HIS A 292 5.25 4.29 8.61
N ASN A 293 4.83 4.25 7.34
CA ASN A 293 3.97 3.19 6.81
C ASN A 293 4.64 1.80 6.92
N GLN A 294 5.93 1.69 6.59
CA GLN A 294 6.66 0.43 6.78
C GLN A 294 6.77 0.05 8.26
N ILE A 295 7.04 1.02 9.14
CA ILE A 295 7.06 0.82 10.59
C ILE A 295 5.70 0.36 11.11
N VAL A 296 4.60 0.92 10.59
CA VAL A 296 3.22 0.50 10.90
C VAL A 296 3.02 -0.96 10.54
N MET A 297 3.28 -1.33 9.28
CA MET A 297 3.11 -2.71 8.80
C MET A 297 3.93 -3.73 9.62
N GLU A 298 5.18 -3.41 9.93
CA GLU A 298 6.04 -4.25 10.78
C GLU A 298 5.50 -4.35 12.21
N THR A 299 5.08 -3.22 12.79
CA THR A 299 4.57 -3.15 14.17
C THR A 299 3.28 -3.94 14.33
N LEU A 300 2.34 -3.84 13.38
CA LEU A 300 1.10 -4.61 13.39
C LEU A 300 1.39 -6.13 13.46
N LYS A 301 2.26 -6.63 12.58
CA LYS A 301 2.68 -8.04 12.57
C LYS A 301 3.38 -8.45 13.87
N LYS A 302 4.33 -7.63 14.33
CA LYS A 302 5.14 -7.88 15.54
C LYS A 302 4.27 -7.97 16.78
N VAL A 303 3.37 -7.00 16.98
CA VAL A 303 2.51 -6.93 18.17
C VAL A 303 1.44 -8.02 18.12
N ALA A 304 0.94 -8.40 16.93
CA ALA A 304 -0.05 -9.47 16.81
C ALA A 304 0.51 -10.79 17.36
N GLY A 305 1.76 -11.12 17.03
CA GLY A 305 2.44 -12.30 17.56
C GLY A 305 2.57 -12.30 19.09
N ARG A 306 2.76 -11.13 19.72
CA ARG A 306 2.82 -10.98 21.19
C ARG A 306 1.46 -11.23 21.86
N HIS A 307 0.38 -11.01 21.12
CA HIS A 307 -1.01 -11.20 21.58
C HIS A 307 -1.63 -12.53 21.12
N GLY A 308 -0.79 -13.48 20.67
CA GLY A 308 -1.26 -14.80 20.21
C GLY A 308 -2.15 -14.71 18.96
N MET A 309 -1.95 -13.71 18.12
CA MET A 309 -2.67 -13.51 16.86
C MET A 309 -1.70 -13.47 15.68
N ALA A 310 -2.21 -13.57 14.47
CA ALA A 310 -1.48 -13.26 13.24
C ALA A 310 -2.16 -12.08 12.52
N CYS A 311 -1.37 -11.08 12.14
CA CYS A 311 -1.82 -9.96 11.32
C CYS A 311 -1.64 -10.31 9.84
N LEU A 312 -2.72 -10.23 9.06
CA LEU A 312 -2.72 -10.44 7.63
C LEU A 312 -2.85 -9.07 6.94
N LEU A 313 -1.85 -8.74 6.11
CA LEU A 313 -1.82 -7.50 5.32
C LEU A 313 -2.13 -7.75 3.84
N HIS A 314 -2.46 -8.99 3.47
CA HIS A 314 -2.81 -9.31 2.09
C HIS A 314 -4.14 -8.62 1.75
N GLU A 315 -4.30 -8.17 0.51
CA GLU A 315 -5.41 -7.35 0.01
C GLU A 315 -6.73 -8.11 0.03
N LYS A 316 -6.66 -9.43 -0.16
CA LYS A 316 -7.81 -10.34 -0.11
C LYS A 316 -7.51 -11.64 0.66
N PRO A 317 -7.39 -11.63 2.00
CA PRO A 317 -7.05 -12.83 2.77
C PRO A 317 -8.16 -13.89 2.69
N PHE A 318 -9.42 -13.45 2.65
CA PHE A 318 -10.61 -14.30 2.58
C PHE A 318 -11.45 -13.93 1.36
N ALA A 319 -11.81 -14.92 0.55
CA ALA A 319 -12.76 -14.72 -0.55
C ALA A 319 -14.17 -14.43 -0.01
N GLY A 320 -15.00 -13.67 -0.73
CA GLY A 320 -16.40 -13.44 -0.38
C GLY A 320 -16.70 -12.37 0.69
N VAL A 321 -15.67 -11.80 1.34
CA VAL A 321 -15.80 -10.64 2.27
C VAL A 321 -15.05 -9.42 1.74
N ASN A 322 -15.11 -8.26 2.40
CA ASN A 322 -14.31 -7.08 2.02
C ASN A 322 -12.81 -7.40 2.00
N GLY A 323 -12.07 -6.74 1.11
CA GLY A 323 -10.61 -6.82 1.08
C GLY A 323 -9.99 -5.69 1.88
N SER A 324 -8.69 -5.76 2.14
CA SER A 324 -7.93 -4.73 2.85
C SER A 324 -7.25 -3.76 1.89
N GLY A 325 -7.60 -2.49 1.96
CA GLY A 325 -6.99 -1.40 1.19
C GLY A 325 -5.91 -0.62 1.95
N LYS A 326 -5.25 0.31 1.24
CA LYS A 326 -4.46 1.37 1.85
C LYS A 326 -4.76 2.71 1.20
N HIS A 327 -5.68 3.51 1.75
CA HIS A 327 -5.97 4.80 1.11
C HIS A 327 -4.80 5.77 1.26
N ASP A 328 -4.40 6.38 0.15
CA ASP A 328 -3.30 7.33 0.07
C ASP A 328 -3.86 8.76 -0.07
N ASN A 329 -3.90 9.48 1.06
CA ASN A 329 -4.44 10.84 1.12
C ASN A 329 -3.36 11.87 0.76
N TRP A 330 -3.17 12.13 -0.54
CA TRP A 330 -2.11 12.97 -1.09
C TRP A 330 -2.48 14.47 -1.19
N SER A 331 -1.54 15.34 -0.84
CA SER A 331 -1.65 16.80 -0.98
C SER A 331 -0.31 17.49 -1.19
N LEU A 332 -0.33 18.76 -1.63
CA LEU A 332 0.85 19.59 -1.84
C LEU A 332 0.80 20.83 -0.93
N THR A 333 1.78 20.97 -0.05
CA THR A 333 1.82 22.05 0.95
C THR A 333 3.15 22.80 0.92
N GLY A 334 3.08 24.14 0.86
CA GLY A 334 4.21 25.03 1.02
C GLY A 334 4.73 25.07 2.46
N ASP A 335 6.02 25.31 2.65
CA ASP A 335 6.64 25.51 3.97
C ASP A 335 6.12 26.77 4.71
N ASP A 336 5.41 27.66 4.01
CA ASP A 336 4.67 28.79 4.57
C ASP A 336 3.22 28.43 5.01
N GLY A 337 2.81 27.17 4.87
CA GLY A 337 1.48 26.68 5.23
C GLY A 337 0.45 26.72 4.10
N THR A 338 0.82 27.17 2.90
CA THR A 338 -0.09 27.22 1.74
C THR A 338 -0.40 25.81 1.24
N ASN A 339 -1.66 25.35 1.35
CA ASN A 339 -2.11 24.12 0.69
C ASN A 339 -2.63 24.45 -0.72
N LEU A 340 -1.97 23.91 -1.75
CA LEU A 340 -2.31 24.16 -3.16
C LEU A 340 -3.64 23.52 -3.59
N LEU A 341 -4.14 22.55 -2.82
CA LEU A 341 -5.40 21.84 -3.06
C LEU A 341 -6.56 22.39 -2.23
N ASN A 342 -6.36 23.47 -1.48
CA ASN A 342 -7.44 24.10 -0.75
C ASN A 342 -8.25 25.04 -1.67
N PRO A 343 -9.54 24.76 -1.93
CA PRO A 343 -10.36 25.58 -2.81
C PRO A 343 -10.75 26.92 -2.17
N GLY A 344 -10.76 27.01 -0.83
CA GLY A 344 -11.32 28.15 -0.09
C GLY A 344 -12.85 28.20 -0.15
N ASP A 345 -13.42 29.31 0.35
CA ASP A 345 -14.88 29.49 0.45
C ASP A 345 -15.53 29.78 -0.91
N THR A 346 -14.77 30.38 -1.84
CA THR A 346 -15.20 30.70 -3.22
C THR A 346 -14.30 30.00 -4.24
N PRO A 347 -14.46 28.68 -4.47
CA PRO A 347 -13.58 27.89 -5.34
C PRO A 347 -13.48 28.45 -6.77
N HIS A 348 -14.55 29.06 -7.28
CA HIS A 348 -14.62 29.64 -8.63
C HIS A 348 -13.78 30.93 -8.79
N GLU A 349 -13.47 31.63 -7.71
CA GLU A 349 -12.59 32.82 -7.72
C GLU A 349 -11.12 32.46 -7.49
N ASN A 350 -10.84 31.26 -6.99
CA ASN A 350 -9.49 30.80 -6.65
C ASN A 350 -8.76 30.25 -7.88
N ILE A 351 -8.27 31.14 -8.74
CA ILE A 351 -7.61 30.78 -10.00
C ILE A 351 -6.37 29.89 -9.79
N GLN A 352 -5.62 30.09 -8.70
CA GLN A 352 -4.48 29.24 -8.36
C GLN A 352 -4.92 27.79 -8.13
N PHE A 353 -5.98 27.60 -7.33
CA PHE A 353 -6.55 26.27 -7.10
C PHE A 353 -7.08 25.66 -8.39
N LEU A 354 -7.81 26.43 -9.21
CA LEU A 354 -8.35 25.93 -10.49
C LEU A 354 -7.26 25.51 -11.47
N LEU A 355 -6.14 26.23 -11.53
CA LEU A 355 -4.97 25.84 -12.32
C LEU A 355 -4.38 24.53 -11.81
N VAL A 356 -4.15 24.42 -10.49
CA VAL A 356 -3.61 23.20 -9.87
C VAL A 356 -4.54 22.01 -10.13
N LEU A 357 -5.84 22.20 -9.96
CA LEU A 357 -6.86 21.18 -10.20
C LEU A 357 -6.86 20.74 -11.68
N ALA A 358 -6.81 21.68 -12.62
CA ALA A 358 -6.75 21.37 -14.06
C ALA A 358 -5.48 20.58 -14.42
N CYS A 359 -4.33 20.95 -13.86
CA CYS A 359 -3.07 20.21 -14.04
C CYS A 359 -3.16 18.77 -13.49
N ILE A 360 -3.77 18.56 -12.32
CA ILE A 360 -3.93 17.23 -11.74
C ILE A 360 -4.89 16.38 -12.58
N ILE A 361 -6.02 16.94 -13.01
CA ILE A 361 -6.99 16.25 -13.89
C ILE A 361 -6.30 15.80 -15.18
N LYS A 362 -5.52 16.68 -15.81
CA LYS A 362 -4.72 16.37 -16.98
C LYS A 362 -3.70 15.27 -16.71
N ALA A 363 -2.95 15.38 -15.62
CA ALA A 363 -1.91 14.41 -15.28
C ALA A 363 -2.48 13.00 -15.10
N VAL A 364 -3.60 12.88 -14.37
CA VAL A 364 -4.29 11.60 -14.14
C VAL A 364 -4.94 11.07 -15.42
N ASP A 365 -5.51 11.93 -16.29
CA ASP A 365 -6.10 11.47 -17.57
C ASP A 365 -5.05 10.92 -18.54
N ILE A 366 -3.89 11.58 -18.68
CA ILE A 366 -2.82 11.17 -19.60
C ILE A 366 -2.12 9.91 -19.11
N HIS A 367 -1.93 9.78 -17.79
CA HIS A 367 -1.12 8.74 -17.15
C HIS A 367 -1.94 7.81 -16.26
N ALA A 368 -3.24 7.63 -16.57
CA ALA A 368 -4.13 6.71 -15.86
C ALA A 368 -3.58 5.28 -15.80
N ASP A 369 -2.91 4.83 -16.86
CA ASP A 369 -2.24 3.54 -16.92
C ASP A 369 -1.06 3.42 -15.92
N LEU A 370 -0.20 4.44 -15.84
CA LEU A 370 0.89 4.49 -14.85
C LEU A 370 0.36 4.56 -13.41
N LEU A 371 -0.71 5.32 -13.16
CA LEU A 371 -1.28 5.39 -11.82
C LEU A 371 -1.90 4.05 -11.40
N ARG A 372 -2.58 3.35 -12.31
CA ARG A 372 -3.09 1.99 -12.08
C ARG A 372 -1.95 0.99 -11.85
N GLU A 373 -0.89 1.06 -12.65
CA GLU A 373 0.31 0.23 -12.52
C GLU A 373 0.99 0.45 -11.16
N SER A 374 1.14 1.69 -10.69
CA SER A 374 1.80 2.01 -9.42
C SER A 374 1.14 1.43 -8.15
N ALA A 375 -0.11 0.98 -8.28
CA ALA A 375 -0.89 0.31 -7.24
C ALA A 375 -1.21 -1.16 -7.63
N SER A 376 -0.38 -1.76 -8.48
CA SER A 376 -0.55 -3.15 -8.92
C SER A 376 0.31 -4.11 -8.10
N ASP A 377 -0.37 -5.03 -7.44
CA ASP A 377 0.24 -6.19 -6.81
C ASP A 377 -0.65 -7.42 -7.02
N VAL A 378 -0.09 -8.61 -6.76
CA VAL A 378 -0.77 -9.90 -6.99
C VAL A 378 -2.04 -10.02 -6.15
N GLY A 379 -2.04 -9.52 -4.91
CA GLY A 379 -3.19 -9.57 -4.03
C GLY A 379 -4.30 -8.60 -4.46
N ASN A 380 -3.93 -7.43 -4.95
CA ASN A 380 -4.85 -6.37 -5.36
C ASN A 380 -5.70 -6.75 -6.58
N ASP A 381 -5.19 -7.63 -7.45
CA ASP A 381 -5.97 -8.24 -8.54
C ASP A 381 -7.22 -8.99 -8.04
N HIS A 382 -7.21 -9.42 -6.77
CA HIS A 382 -8.37 -10.07 -6.12
C HIS A 382 -9.24 -9.12 -5.29
N ARG A 383 -8.79 -7.87 -5.11
CA ARG A 383 -9.48 -6.86 -4.31
C ARG A 383 -10.26 -5.89 -5.18
N LEU A 384 -9.65 -5.33 -6.22
CA LEU A 384 -10.23 -4.24 -7.02
C LEU A 384 -11.53 -4.66 -7.73
N GLY A 385 -12.49 -3.73 -7.80
CA GLY A 385 -13.76 -3.90 -8.52
C GLY A 385 -14.87 -4.62 -7.77
N ALA A 386 -14.72 -4.86 -6.47
CA ALA A 386 -15.76 -5.45 -5.62
C ALA A 386 -15.67 -4.93 -4.18
N ASN A 387 -16.78 -5.05 -3.43
CA ASN A 387 -16.84 -4.85 -1.98
C ASN A 387 -16.06 -3.61 -1.49
N GLU A 388 -16.44 -2.42 -1.99
CA GLU A 388 -15.89 -1.11 -1.62
C GLU A 388 -14.47 -0.80 -2.11
N ALA A 389 -13.78 -1.74 -2.74
CA ALA A 389 -12.56 -1.44 -3.47
C ALA A 389 -12.89 -0.84 -4.85
N PRO A 390 -12.19 0.20 -5.32
CA PRO A 390 -12.52 0.83 -6.61
C PRO A 390 -12.31 -0.13 -7.80
N PRO A 391 -13.03 0.06 -8.92
CA PRO A 391 -12.79 -0.70 -10.15
C PRO A 391 -11.40 -0.41 -10.71
N ALA A 392 -10.88 -1.28 -11.56
CA ALA A 392 -9.57 -1.11 -12.22
C ALA A 392 -9.54 -0.05 -13.35
N ILE A 393 -10.45 0.93 -13.27
CA ILE A 393 -10.62 2.05 -14.18
C ILE A 393 -10.33 3.31 -13.37
N ILE A 394 -9.23 4.01 -13.66
CA ILE A 394 -8.93 5.29 -13.02
C ILE A 394 -9.95 6.34 -13.46
N SER A 395 -10.54 7.02 -12.49
CA SER A 395 -11.42 8.16 -12.69
C SER A 395 -11.37 9.09 -11.48
N ILE A 396 -11.65 10.37 -11.72
CA ILE A 396 -11.62 11.40 -10.69
C ILE A 396 -13.03 11.69 -10.19
N PHE A 397 -13.21 11.62 -8.89
CA PHE A 397 -14.37 12.20 -8.21
C PHE A 397 -14.04 13.60 -7.72
N LEU A 398 -14.82 14.59 -8.14
CA LEU A 398 -14.68 15.99 -7.69
C LEU A 398 -15.84 16.47 -6.84
N GLY A 399 -16.98 15.79 -6.96
CA GLY A 399 -18.24 16.26 -6.41
C GLY A 399 -18.94 17.32 -7.25
N GLU A 400 -20.24 17.48 -7.01
CA GLU A 400 -21.13 18.39 -7.71
C GLU A 400 -20.70 19.86 -7.64
N GLN A 401 -20.11 20.32 -6.53
CA GLN A 401 -19.70 21.73 -6.41
C GLN A 401 -18.61 22.07 -7.43
N LEU A 402 -17.56 21.25 -7.49
CA LEU A 402 -16.43 21.49 -8.39
C LEU A 402 -16.74 21.07 -9.83
N GLU A 403 -17.54 20.03 -10.03
CA GLU A 403 -18.03 19.66 -11.36
C GLU A 403 -18.84 20.79 -12.00
N ASP A 404 -19.71 21.45 -11.23
CA ASP A 404 -20.47 22.62 -11.70
C ASP A 404 -19.57 23.79 -12.11
N VAL A 405 -18.52 24.07 -11.33
CA VAL A 405 -17.51 25.10 -11.67
C VAL A 405 -16.79 24.75 -12.97
N ILE A 406 -16.38 23.49 -13.15
CA ILE A 406 -15.71 23.02 -14.37
C ILE A 406 -16.66 23.10 -15.57
N ASP A 407 -17.93 22.72 -15.39
CA ASP A 407 -18.95 22.77 -16.44
C ASP A 407 -19.22 24.19 -16.91
N GLN A 408 -19.29 25.16 -15.98
CA GLN A 408 -19.37 26.57 -16.30
C GLN A 408 -18.13 27.02 -17.10
N LEU A 409 -16.91 26.75 -16.61
CA LEU A 409 -15.68 27.13 -17.31
C LEU A 409 -15.63 26.59 -18.76
N CYS A 410 -16.01 25.31 -18.93
CA CYS A 410 -16.02 24.67 -20.25
C CYS A 410 -17.11 25.25 -21.18
N SER A 411 -18.28 25.61 -20.64
CA SER A 411 -19.45 25.99 -21.43
C SER A 411 -19.55 27.49 -21.72
N THR A 412 -19.27 28.33 -20.73
CA THR A 412 -19.41 29.79 -20.79
C THR A 412 -18.08 30.54 -20.85
N GLY A 413 -16.97 29.87 -20.52
CA GLY A 413 -15.63 30.48 -20.48
C GLY A 413 -15.26 31.14 -19.16
N GLU A 414 -16.24 31.32 -18.25
CA GLU A 414 -16.04 31.86 -16.91
C GLU A 414 -16.96 31.11 -15.92
N ALA A 415 -16.46 30.83 -14.72
CA ALA A 415 -17.27 30.37 -13.60
C ALA A 415 -17.67 31.56 -12.72
N THR A 416 -18.96 31.73 -12.49
CA THR A 416 -19.51 32.90 -11.77
C THR A 416 -20.11 32.56 -10.43
N HIS A 417 -20.28 31.27 -10.15
CA HIS A 417 -20.80 30.75 -8.90
C HIS A 417 -20.33 29.32 -8.68
N SER A 418 -20.53 28.82 -7.46
CA SER A 418 -20.38 27.41 -7.12
C SER A 418 -21.57 26.98 -6.26
N LYS A 419 -22.00 25.72 -6.37
CA LYS A 419 -23.04 25.19 -5.48
C LYS A 419 -22.63 25.36 -4.02
N GLN A 420 -23.56 25.74 -3.17
CA GLN A 420 -23.32 25.92 -1.74
C GLN A 420 -24.05 24.85 -0.94
N GLY A 421 -23.51 24.57 0.24
CA GLY A 421 -24.16 23.73 1.24
C GLY A 421 -25.52 24.29 1.68
N GLY A 422 -26.33 23.44 2.29
CA GLY A 422 -27.62 23.83 2.87
C GLY A 422 -27.62 23.70 4.39
N THR A 423 -28.73 24.05 5.04
CA THR A 423 -28.94 23.71 6.46
C THR A 423 -29.83 22.47 6.55
N LEU A 424 -29.32 21.38 7.11
CA LEU A 424 -30.08 20.18 7.41
C LEU A 424 -30.75 20.33 8.77
N LYS A 425 -32.07 20.53 8.76
CA LYS A 425 -32.85 20.56 9.99
C LYS A 425 -32.99 19.15 10.55
N THR A 426 -32.51 18.94 11.77
CA THR A 426 -32.57 17.62 12.43
C THR A 426 -34.00 17.25 12.83
N GLY A 427 -34.88 18.25 12.95
CA GLY A 427 -36.29 18.06 13.31
C GLY A 427 -36.51 17.68 14.78
N VAL A 428 -35.46 17.78 15.62
CA VAL A 428 -35.50 17.50 17.05
C VAL A 428 -34.99 18.73 17.79
N ASP A 429 -35.83 19.37 18.60
CA ASP A 429 -35.55 20.67 19.22
C ASP A 429 -34.31 20.72 20.13
N ILE A 430 -33.84 19.57 20.64
CA ILE A 430 -32.63 19.47 21.47
C ILE A 430 -31.34 19.29 20.65
N LEU A 431 -31.44 19.01 19.34
CA LEU A 431 -30.30 18.83 18.46
C LEU A 431 -30.08 20.10 17.64
N PRO A 432 -28.83 20.56 17.47
CA PRO A 432 -28.56 21.67 16.58
C PRO A 432 -28.89 21.29 15.14
N ASP A 433 -29.35 22.26 14.35
CA ASP A 433 -29.36 22.11 12.89
C ASP A 433 -27.93 21.93 12.40
N LEU A 434 -27.74 21.11 11.37
CA LEU A 434 -26.43 20.76 10.83
C LEU A 434 -26.18 21.55 9.55
N ASP A 435 -24.96 22.06 9.37
CA ASP A 435 -24.53 22.56 8.07
C ASP A 435 -24.29 21.37 7.14
N LYS A 436 -25.02 21.31 6.03
CA LYS A 436 -24.91 20.29 5.01
C LYS A 436 -23.88 20.73 3.97
N ASP A 437 -22.87 19.91 3.72
CA ASP A 437 -21.89 20.15 2.66
C ASP A 437 -22.54 20.25 1.26
N ALA A 438 -21.88 20.98 0.36
CA ALA A 438 -22.34 21.18 -1.02
C ALA A 438 -22.29 19.91 -1.88
N THR A 439 -21.62 18.85 -1.42
CA THR A 439 -21.48 17.58 -2.12
C THR A 439 -21.38 16.43 -1.13
N ASP A 440 -22.04 15.32 -1.45
CA ASP A 440 -21.83 14.03 -0.81
C ASP A 440 -20.48 13.39 -1.20
N ARG A 441 -20.01 12.39 -0.46
CA ARG A 441 -18.77 11.67 -0.77
C ARG A 441 -19.04 10.45 -1.64
N ASN A 442 -18.11 10.10 -2.53
CA ASN A 442 -18.20 8.88 -3.32
C ASN A 442 -17.18 7.86 -2.83
N ARG A 443 -17.65 6.69 -2.41
CA ARG A 443 -16.83 5.59 -1.87
C ARG A 443 -16.18 4.72 -2.95
N THR A 444 -16.70 4.75 -4.18
CA THR A 444 -16.36 3.82 -5.27
C THR A 444 -15.30 4.36 -6.24
N SER A 445 -15.04 5.66 -6.19
CA SER A 445 -14.05 6.31 -7.05
C SER A 445 -12.62 5.99 -6.62
N PRO A 446 -11.70 5.70 -7.55
CA PRO A 446 -10.30 5.41 -7.23
C PRO A 446 -9.50 6.65 -6.83
N PHE A 447 -9.82 7.83 -7.35
CA PHE A 447 -9.10 9.07 -7.06
C PHE A 447 -10.10 10.19 -6.72
N ALA A 448 -10.31 10.45 -5.43
CA ALA A 448 -11.38 11.33 -4.99
C ALA A 448 -10.86 12.60 -4.33
N PHE A 449 -11.34 13.76 -4.78
CA PHE A 449 -11.14 15.01 -4.09
C PHE A 449 -11.99 15.03 -2.81
N THR A 450 -11.34 15.19 -1.66
CA THR A 450 -12.01 15.15 -0.33
C THR A 450 -11.92 16.49 0.40
N GLY A 451 -11.99 17.58 -0.36
CA GLY A 451 -12.11 18.96 0.13
C GLY A 451 -10.81 19.76 0.09
N ASN A 452 -9.67 19.17 0.45
CA ASN A 452 -8.37 19.85 0.43
C ASN A 452 -7.18 18.93 0.10
N LYS A 453 -7.48 17.75 -0.44
CA LYS A 453 -6.55 16.67 -0.77
C LYS A 453 -7.24 15.70 -1.73
N PHE A 454 -6.45 14.87 -2.40
CA PHE A 454 -6.95 13.72 -3.14
C PHE A 454 -6.70 12.43 -2.36
N GLU A 455 -7.67 11.54 -2.39
CA GLU A 455 -7.60 10.21 -1.79
C GLU A 455 -7.49 9.18 -2.90
N PHE A 456 -6.35 8.49 -2.98
CA PHE A 456 -6.11 7.41 -3.92
C PHE A 456 -6.36 6.04 -3.26
N ARG A 457 -7.44 5.37 -3.67
CA ARG A 457 -7.98 4.18 -2.99
C ARG A 457 -7.51 2.84 -3.53
N MET A 458 -6.76 2.86 -4.63
CA MET A 458 -6.33 1.63 -5.30
C MET A 458 -5.15 0.94 -4.62
N VAL A 459 -4.37 1.62 -3.77
CA VAL A 459 -3.15 1.03 -3.20
C VAL A 459 -3.51 -0.19 -2.34
N GLY A 460 -2.77 -1.29 -2.52
CA GLY A 460 -2.93 -2.52 -1.75
C GLY A 460 -2.52 -2.35 -0.28
N SER A 461 -3.08 -3.15 0.62
CA SER A 461 -2.76 -3.10 2.06
C SER A 461 -1.37 -3.62 2.40
N SER A 462 -0.78 -4.49 1.59
CA SER A 462 0.60 -4.96 1.75
C SER A 462 1.63 -4.05 1.07
N ASP A 463 1.17 -3.16 0.20
CA ASP A 463 2.00 -2.42 -0.73
C ASP A 463 2.71 -1.21 -0.09
N SER A 464 3.85 -0.79 -0.65
CA SER A 464 4.50 0.46 -0.20
C SER A 464 3.87 1.66 -0.89
N ILE A 465 3.49 2.69 -0.11
CA ILE A 465 2.95 3.94 -0.66
C ILE A 465 3.99 4.77 -1.45
N ALA A 466 5.27 4.35 -1.47
CA ALA A 466 6.31 5.05 -2.22
C ALA A 466 6.08 5.03 -3.74
N SER A 467 5.63 3.89 -4.30
CA SER A 467 5.38 3.74 -5.74
C SER A 467 4.28 4.70 -6.24
N PRO A 468 3.06 4.70 -5.67
CA PRO A 468 2.00 5.61 -6.13
C PRO A 468 2.36 7.08 -5.95
N ASN A 469 3.04 7.44 -4.85
CA ASN A 469 3.50 8.81 -4.64
C ASN A 469 4.59 9.22 -5.64
N THR A 470 5.51 8.33 -6.02
CA THR A 470 6.52 8.61 -7.04
C THR A 470 5.87 8.95 -8.38
N VAL A 471 4.85 8.17 -8.77
CA VAL A 471 4.09 8.41 -10.00
C VAL A 471 3.30 9.72 -9.89
N LEU A 472 2.47 9.90 -8.85
CA LEU A 472 1.66 11.09 -8.63
C LEU A 472 2.48 12.38 -8.66
N ASN A 473 3.58 12.42 -7.92
CA ASN A 473 4.47 13.58 -7.89
C ASN A 473 5.04 13.89 -9.29
N THR A 474 5.45 12.87 -10.04
CA THR A 474 6.10 13.06 -11.35
C THR A 474 5.10 13.48 -12.43
N ILE A 475 3.92 12.86 -12.51
CA ILE A 475 2.89 13.21 -13.51
C ILE A 475 2.36 14.63 -13.25
N VAL A 476 2.23 15.04 -11.99
CA VAL A 476 1.81 16.40 -11.64
C VAL A 476 2.93 17.40 -11.92
N ALA A 477 4.20 17.04 -11.69
CA ALA A 477 5.35 17.87 -12.06
C ALA A 477 5.38 18.15 -13.57
N GLU A 478 5.05 17.17 -14.42
CA GLU A 478 4.92 17.36 -15.88
C GLU A 478 3.85 18.40 -16.21
N ALA A 479 2.64 18.23 -15.67
CA ALA A 479 1.54 19.16 -15.92
C ALA A 479 1.84 20.58 -15.40
N PHE A 480 2.51 20.71 -14.26
CA PHE A 480 2.95 22.01 -13.73
C PHE A 480 4.05 22.63 -14.58
N LYS A 481 5.02 21.85 -15.06
CA LYS A 481 6.08 22.34 -15.93
C LYS A 481 5.49 22.91 -17.21
N GLU A 482 4.55 22.21 -17.85
CA GLU A 482 3.89 22.68 -19.07
C GLU A 482 3.11 23.97 -18.83
N ALA A 483 2.36 24.06 -17.73
CA ALA A 483 1.64 25.27 -17.35
C ALA A 483 2.61 26.43 -17.10
N ALA A 484 3.65 26.22 -16.30
CA ALA A 484 4.64 27.24 -15.97
C ALA A 484 5.43 27.71 -17.20
N ASP A 485 5.91 26.78 -18.05
CA ASP A 485 6.66 27.08 -19.27
C ASP A 485 5.88 27.97 -20.26
N MET A 486 4.55 27.86 -20.25
CA MET A 486 3.64 28.67 -21.05
C MET A 486 3.35 30.02 -20.37
N LEU A 487 2.89 29.99 -19.12
CA LEU A 487 2.41 31.17 -18.40
C LEU A 487 3.52 32.17 -18.06
N GLU A 488 4.75 31.72 -17.81
CA GLU A 488 5.89 32.61 -17.59
C GLU A 488 6.25 33.47 -18.81
N LYS A 489 5.81 33.06 -20.01
CA LYS A 489 6.05 33.78 -21.27
C LYS A 489 4.83 34.56 -21.74
N ALA A 490 3.72 34.50 -21.01
CA ALA A 490 2.50 35.19 -21.39
C ALA A 490 2.65 36.71 -21.19
N GLU A 491 2.21 37.50 -22.18
CA GLU A 491 2.15 38.97 -22.06
C GLU A 491 1.00 39.40 -21.14
N ASP A 492 -0.12 38.67 -21.19
CA ASP A 492 -1.27 38.82 -20.32
C ASP A 492 -1.46 37.52 -19.52
N PHE A 493 -0.98 37.54 -18.28
CA PHE A 493 -1.02 36.36 -17.41
C PHE A 493 -2.46 35.94 -17.09
N ASP A 494 -3.34 36.91 -16.76
CA ASP A 494 -4.70 36.63 -16.33
C ASP A 494 -5.49 35.96 -17.46
N MET A 495 -5.39 36.48 -18.68
CA MET A 495 -6.05 35.86 -19.84
C MET A 495 -5.45 34.48 -20.16
N ALA A 496 -4.12 34.36 -20.16
CA ALA A 496 -3.45 33.10 -20.49
C ALA A 496 -3.74 31.98 -19.48
N VAL A 497 -3.84 32.29 -18.19
CA VAL A 497 -4.16 31.29 -17.16
C VAL A 497 -5.62 30.83 -17.28
N HIS A 498 -6.54 31.75 -17.55
CA HIS A 498 -7.94 31.42 -17.79
C HIS A 498 -8.10 30.53 -19.03
N ASP A 499 -7.46 30.88 -20.14
CA ASP A 499 -7.48 30.09 -21.38
C ASP A 499 -6.87 28.70 -21.17
N PHE A 500 -5.73 28.62 -20.49
CA PHE A 500 -5.09 27.33 -20.19
C PHE A 500 -5.97 26.42 -19.34
N ILE A 501 -6.57 26.94 -18.27
CA ILE A 501 -7.49 26.18 -17.41
C ILE A 501 -8.64 25.64 -18.25
N LYS A 502 -9.27 26.50 -19.05
CA LYS A 502 -10.42 26.13 -19.89
C LYS A 502 -10.07 25.06 -20.92
N GLU A 503 -9.00 25.27 -21.68
CA GLU A 503 -8.55 24.32 -22.71
C GLU A 503 -8.18 22.97 -22.09
N THR A 504 -7.47 23.00 -20.96
CA THR A 504 -7.04 21.80 -20.24
C THR A 504 -8.24 21.03 -19.70
N LEU A 505 -9.17 21.69 -19.01
CA LEU A 505 -10.36 21.03 -18.48
C LEU A 505 -11.25 20.48 -19.60
N ALA A 506 -11.44 21.23 -20.68
CA ALA A 506 -12.22 20.77 -21.82
C ALA A 506 -11.60 19.52 -22.49
N ALA A 507 -10.26 19.46 -22.60
CA ALA A 507 -9.55 18.33 -23.17
C ALA A 507 -9.57 17.07 -22.28
N HIS A 508 -9.53 17.26 -20.96
CA HIS A 508 -9.34 16.15 -20.00
C HIS A 508 -10.58 15.82 -19.17
N LYS A 509 -11.74 16.45 -19.42
CA LYS A 509 -13.00 16.20 -18.71
C LYS A 509 -13.43 14.73 -18.68
N ARG A 510 -13.03 13.93 -19.67
CA ARG A 510 -13.42 12.51 -19.79
C ARG A 510 -13.08 11.66 -18.56
N ILE A 511 -12.02 12.00 -17.81
CA ILE A 511 -11.58 11.27 -16.61
C ILE A 511 -12.49 11.52 -15.40
N ILE A 512 -13.30 12.59 -15.42
CA ILE A 512 -14.17 12.96 -14.30
C ILE A 512 -15.42 12.08 -14.33
N PHE A 513 -15.68 11.43 -13.20
CA PHE A 513 -16.87 10.60 -13.01
C PHE A 513 -17.33 10.63 -11.55
N ASN A 514 -18.50 11.23 -11.33
CA ASN A 514 -19.10 11.37 -10.01
C ASN A 514 -20.12 10.26 -9.65
N GLY A 515 -20.37 9.31 -10.56
CA GLY A 515 -21.37 8.26 -10.41
C GLY A 515 -20.87 6.98 -9.70
N ASN A 516 -21.67 5.92 -9.79
CA ASN A 516 -21.33 4.61 -9.22
C ASN A 516 -20.27 3.90 -10.07
N GLY A 517 -19.05 3.74 -9.53
CA GLY A 517 -17.94 3.08 -10.22
C GLY A 517 -18.12 1.58 -10.45
N TYR A 518 -19.10 0.93 -9.79
CA TYR A 518 -19.34 -0.52 -9.94
C TYR A 518 -20.34 -0.89 -11.00
N SER A 519 -21.06 0.07 -11.59
CA SER A 519 -22.09 -0.26 -12.57
C SER A 519 -21.45 -0.76 -13.86
N ASP A 520 -22.07 -1.77 -14.48
CA ASP A 520 -21.72 -2.20 -15.84
C ASP A 520 -21.87 -1.02 -16.85
N GLU A 521 -22.77 -0.09 -16.54
CA GLU A 521 -22.92 1.18 -17.26
C GLU A 521 -21.64 2.01 -17.24
N TRP A 522 -20.96 2.12 -16.09
CA TRP A 522 -19.69 2.83 -16.00
C TRP A 522 -18.59 2.13 -16.79
N VAL A 523 -18.55 0.80 -16.78
CA VAL A 523 -17.56 0.04 -17.57
C VAL A 523 -17.71 0.32 -19.07
N ALA A 524 -18.94 0.25 -19.59
CA ALA A 524 -19.23 0.58 -20.98
C ALA A 524 -18.96 2.06 -21.31
N GLU A 525 -19.28 2.96 -20.37
CA GLU A 525 -19.05 4.39 -20.53
C GLU A 525 -17.57 4.76 -20.55
N ALA A 526 -16.78 4.18 -19.64
CA ALA A 526 -15.34 4.38 -19.57
C ALA A 526 -14.66 3.91 -20.86
N GLU A 527 -15.07 2.77 -21.42
CA GLU A 527 -14.59 2.28 -22.72
C GLU A 527 -14.94 3.27 -23.84
N ARG A 528 -16.19 3.78 -23.87
CA ARG A 528 -16.61 4.81 -24.84
C ARG A 528 -15.78 6.09 -24.74
N ARG A 529 -15.37 6.48 -23.53
CA ARG A 529 -14.50 7.63 -23.25
C ARG A 529 -13.03 7.37 -23.55
N GLY A 530 -12.64 6.12 -23.82
CA GLY A 530 -11.26 5.71 -24.05
C GLY A 530 -10.42 5.66 -22.77
N LEU A 531 -11.05 5.46 -21.61
CA LEU A 531 -10.36 5.27 -20.34
C LEU A 531 -9.87 3.82 -20.22
N PRO A 532 -8.62 3.59 -19.79
CA PRO A 532 -8.08 2.23 -19.67
C PRO A 532 -8.76 1.46 -18.54
N ASN A 533 -9.12 0.20 -18.82
CA ASN A 533 -9.61 -0.77 -17.84
C ASN A 533 -8.60 -1.92 -17.71
N ILE A 534 -7.60 -1.74 -16.83
CA ILE A 534 -6.47 -2.67 -16.71
C ILE A 534 -6.67 -3.55 -15.48
N ARG A 535 -7.29 -4.72 -15.69
CA ARG A 535 -7.81 -5.57 -14.62
C ARG A 535 -6.76 -6.35 -13.85
N SER A 536 -5.60 -6.64 -14.46
CA SER A 536 -4.55 -7.44 -13.85
C SER A 536 -3.23 -6.68 -13.76
N MET A 537 -2.41 -7.03 -12.77
CA MET A 537 -1.03 -6.55 -12.64
C MET A 537 -0.24 -6.84 -13.91
N VAL A 538 -0.36 -8.03 -14.49
CA VAL A 538 0.40 -8.45 -15.69
C VAL A 538 0.11 -7.55 -16.90
N ASP A 539 -1.14 -7.08 -17.02
CA ASP A 539 -1.57 -6.16 -18.07
C ASP A 539 -1.19 -4.70 -17.77
N ALA A 540 -0.91 -4.36 -16.51
CA ALA A 540 -0.50 -3.02 -16.07
C ALA A 540 1.00 -2.75 -16.21
N ILE A 541 1.84 -3.77 -15.97
CA ILE A 541 3.31 -3.69 -16.06
C ILE A 541 3.82 -3.01 -17.36
N PRO A 542 3.26 -3.24 -18.56
CA PRO A 542 3.70 -2.56 -19.77
C PRO A 542 3.67 -1.02 -19.70
N ALA A 543 2.84 -0.43 -18.83
CA ALA A 543 2.76 1.02 -18.67
C ALA A 543 4.12 1.66 -18.33
N LEU A 544 4.94 0.99 -17.51
CA LEU A 544 6.27 1.44 -17.09
C LEU A 544 7.25 1.68 -18.24
N THR A 545 7.11 0.94 -19.33
CA THR A 545 8.10 0.90 -20.43
C THR A 545 7.59 1.53 -21.72
N THR A 546 6.44 2.20 -21.67
CA THR A 546 5.93 2.97 -22.81
C THR A 546 6.83 4.17 -23.13
N ASP A 547 6.90 4.58 -24.40
CA ASP A 547 7.67 5.76 -24.81
C ASP A 547 7.26 7.02 -24.05
N LYS A 548 5.98 7.15 -23.66
CA LYS A 548 5.49 8.28 -22.86
C LYS A 548 6.02 8.22 -21.43
N ALA A 549 6.01 7.06 -20.79
CA ALA A 549 6.51 6.88 -19.43
C ALA A 549 8.02 7.10 -19.34
N VAL A 550 8.78 6.53 -20.28
CA VAL A 550 10.23 6.72 -20.34
C VAL A 550 10.58 8.19 -20.48
N LYS A 551 9.94 8.91 -21.42
CA LYS A 551 10.16 10.35 -21.60
C LYS A 551 9.81 11.17 -20.36
N LEU A 552 8.67 10.88 -19.72
CA LEU A 552 8.23 11.53 -18.49
C LEU A 552 9.31 11.41 -17.41
N PHE A 553 9.70 10.17 -17.06
CA PHE A 553 10.61 9.95 -15.95
C PHE A 553 12.04 10.43 -16.23
N GLU A 554 12.53 10.30 -17.47
CA GLU A 554 13.86 10.80 -17.87
C GLU A 554 13.91 12.33 -17.86
N ALA A 555 12.84 13.01 -18.29
CA ALA A 555 12.78 14.47 -18.31
C ALA A 555 12.92 15.09 -16.91
N PHE A 556 12.42 14.40 -15.88
CA PHE A 556 12.53 14.81 -14.47
C PHE A 556 13.67 14.12 -13.71
N GLY A 557 14.46 13.26 -14.37
CA GLY A 557 15.56 12.53 -13.74
C GLY A 557 15.11 11.60 -12.61
N VAL A 558 13.85 11.15 -12.62
CA VAL A 558 13.28 10.26 -11.59
C VAL A 558 13.71 8.82 -11.83
N PHE A 559 13.50 8.35 -13.07
CA PHE A 559 14.00 7.08 -13.57
C PHE A 559 14.68 7.24 -14.92
N THR A 560 15.67 6.40 -15.15
CA THR A 560 16.23 6.11 -16.47
C THR A 560 15.44 4.99 -17.14
N LYS A 561 15.52 4.89 -18.48
CA LYS A 561 14.93 3.75 -19.21
C LYS A 561 15.33 2.39 -18.63
N ALA A 562 16.60 2.21 -18.27
CA ALA A 562 17.10 0.95 -17.71
C ALA A 562 16.47 0.62 -16.34
N GLU A 563 16.26 1.62 -15.48
CA GLU A 563 15.57 1.43 -14.20
C GLU A 563 14.09 1.05 -14.38
N LEU A 564 13.41 1.59 -15.40
CA LEU A 564 12.02 1.23 -15.73
C LEU A 564 11.90 -0.20 -16.28
N GLU A 565 12.77 -0.57 -17.23
CA GLU A 565 12.83 -1.94 -17.78
C GLU A 565 13.13 -2.96 -16.67
N SER A 566 14.04 -2.63 -15.76
CA SER A 566 14.36 -3.44 -14.60
C SER A 566 13.16 -3.67 -13.69
N ARG A 567 12.37 -2.62 -13.41
CA ARG A 567 11.19 -2.73 -12.53
C ARG A 567 10.12 -3.61 -13.16
N SER A 568 9.89 -3.42 -14.46
CA SER A 568 8.98 -4.26 -15.24
C SER A 568 9.36 -5.74 -15.15
N GLU A 569 10.64 -6.09 -15.29
CA GLU A 569 11.10 -7.48 -15.16
C GLU A 569 10.93 -8.03 -13.75
N VAL A 570 11.25 -7.23 -12.72
CA VAL A 570 11.05 -7.62 -11.30
C VAL A 570 9.57 -7.88 -11.01
N GLU A 571 8.66 -7.08 -11.54
CA GLU A 571 7.22 -7.26 -11.35
C GLU A 571 6.69 -8.51 -12.05
N TYR A 572 7.13 -8.79 -13.29
CA TYR A 572 6.78 -10.04 -13.98
C TYR A 572 7.30 -11.27 -13.23
N GLU A 573 8.53 -11.20 -12.71
CA GLU A 573 9.13 -12.27 -11.93
C GLU A 573 8.39 -12.49 -10.60
N ASN A 574 8.07 -11.40 -9.89
CA ASN A 574 7.33 -11.45 -8.63
C ASN A 574 5.93 -12.06 -8.81
N TYR A 575 5.21 -11.63 -9.85
CA TYR A 575 3.89 -12.20 -10.19
C TYR A 575 3.99 -13.71 -10.43
N SER A 576 4.92 -14.12 -11.29
CA SER A 576 5.14 -15.53 -11.62
C SER A 576 5.48 -16.37 -10.39
N LYS A 577 6.36 -15.87 -9.52
CA LYS A 577 6.74 -16.54 -8.27
C LYS A 577 5.57 -16.67 -7.31
N ALA A 578 4.81 -15.60 -7.10
CA ALA A 578 3.66 -15.60 -6.19
C ALA A 578 2.63 -16.64 -6.62
N ILE A 579 2.14 -16.56 -7.87
CA ILE A 579 1.14 -17.51 -8.39
C ILE A 579 1.68 -18.95 -8.40
N ASN A 580 2.96 -19.17 -8.69
CA ASN A 580 3.57 -20.49 -8.59
C ASN A 580 3.55 -21.04 -7.15
N ILE A 581 3.85 -20.21 -6.14
CA ILE A 581 3.78 -20.60 -4.73
C ILE A 581 2.33 -20.94 -4.36
N GLU A 582 1.36 -20.14 -4.79
CA GLU A 582 -0.05 -20.42 -4.56
C GLU A 582 -0.50 -21.73 -5.21
N ALA A 583 -0.22 -21.93 -6.50
CA ALA A 583 -0.57 -23.14 -7.24
C ALA A 583 0.05 -24.40 -6.61
N ARG A 584 1.33 -24.34 -6.22
CA ARG A 584 2.02 -25.44 -5.53
C ARG A 584 1.44 -25.72 -4.14
N THR A 585 1.05 -24.67 -3.42
CA THR A 585 0.42 -24.79 -2.10
C THR A 585 -0.97 -25.41 -2.22
N MET A 586 -1.78 -24.98 -3.20
CA MET A 586 -3.07 -25.60 -3.52
C MET A 586 -2.91 -27.08 -3.85
N TYR A 587 -1.91 -27.42 -4.68
CA TYR A 587 -1.62 -28.80 -5.02
C TYR A 587 -1.24 -29.63 -3.79
N ASP A 588 -0.34 -29.14 -2.94
CA ASP A 588 0.08 -29.82 -1.70
C ASP A 588 -1.10 -30.06 -0.76
N MET A 589 -1.90 -29.03 -0.51
CA MET A 589 -3.06 -29.11 0.39
C MET A 589 -4.13 -30.05 -0.13
N ALA A 590 -4.50 -29.92 -1.41
CA ALA A 590 -5.49 -30.78 -2.04
C ALA A 590 -5.04 -32.24 -2.04
N SER A 591 -3.81 -32.52 -2.46
CA SER A 591 -3.29 -33.89 -2.60
C SER A 591 -3.01 -34.59 -1.28
N LYS A 592 -2.43 -33.90 -0.29
CA LYS A 592 -1.96 -34.53 0.96
C LYS A 592 -2.95 -34.43 2.12
N SER A 593 -3.89 -33.49 2.08
CA SER A 593 -4.77 -33.20 3.21
C SER A 593 -6.25 -33.39 2.85
N ILE A 594 -6.74 -32.67 1.84
CA ILE A 594 -8.18 -32.66 1.49
C ILE A 594 -8.60 -34.01 0.88
N ILE A 595 -7.94 -34.49 -0.18
CA ILE A 595 -8.30 -35.77 -0.83
C ILE A 595 -8.31 -36.93 0.17
N PRO A 596 -7.27 -37.12 1.02
CA PRO A 596 -7.31 -38.16 2.05
C PRO A 596 -8.43 -38.01 3.08
N ALA A 597 -8.76 -36.78 3.50
CA ALA A 597 -9.87 -36.53 4.41
C ALA A 597 -11.22 -36.92 3.77
N VAL A 598 -11.44 -36.51 2.52
CA VAL A 598 -12.64 -36.84 1.76
C VAL A 598 -12.76 -38.35 1.55
N ILE A 599 -11.68 -39.06 1.19
CA ILE A 599 -11.69 -40.53 1.06
C ILE A 599 -12.08 -41.23 2.37
N LYS A 600 -11.60 -40.73 3.52
CA LYS A 600 -12.01 -41.26 4.83
C LYS A 600 -13.51 -41.07 5.06
N TYR A 601 -14.04 -39.88 4.76
CA TYR A 601 -15.47 -39.60 4.87
C TYR A 601 -16.32 -40.48 3.94
N THR A 602 -15.92 -40.61 2.67
CA THR A 602 -16.54 -41.55 1.70
C THR A 602 -16.57 -42.98 2.24
N THR A 603 -15.48 -43.43 2.87
CA THR A 603 -15.40 -44.77 3.47
C THR A 603 -16.33 -44.92 4.67
N GLN A 604 -16.47 -43.88 5.50
CA GLN A 604 -17.41 -43.87 6.62
C GLN A 604 -18.87 -43.93 6.15
N LEU A 605 -19.24 -43.16 5.13
CA LEU A 605 -20.57 -43.21 4.52
C LEU A 605 -20.88 -44.61 3.97
N ALA A 606 -19.96 -45.19 3.20
CA ALA A 606 -20.12 -46.54 2.65
C ALA A 606 -20.26 -47.61 3.76
N SER A 607 -19.44 -47.50 4.81
CA SER A 607 -19.50 -48.40 5.97
C SER A 607 -20.82 -48.26 6.72
N SER A 608 -21.32 -47.04 6.89
CA SER A 608 -22.62 -46.76 7.51
C SER A 608 -23.76 -47.41 6.72
N ILE A 609 -23.78 -47.24 5.39
CA ILE A 609 -24.81 -47.85 4.52
C ILE A 609 -24.80 -49.37 4.67
N ALA A 610 -23.61 -49.99 4.59
CA ALA A 610 -23.46 -51.43 4.72
C ALA A 610 -23.88 -51.95 6.10
N ALA A 611 -23.50 -51.25 7.18
CA ALA A 611 -23.84 -51.63 8.54
C ALA A 611 -25.36 -51.54 8.81
N VAL A 612 -26.01 -50.44 8.41
CA VAL A 612 -27.45 -50.24 8.59
C VAL A 612 -28.24 -51.30 7.82
N LYS A 613 -27.94 -51.50 6.53
CA LYS A 613 -28.60 -52.52 5.69
C LYS A 613 -28.32 -53.94 6.15
N GLY A 614 -27.14 -54.19 6.74
CA GLY A 614 -26.77 -55.48 7.29
C GLY A 614 -27.60 -55.90 8.51
N VAL A 615 -28.09 -54.93 9.30
CA VAL A 615 -28.94 -55.18 10.47
C VAL A 615 -30.44 -55.09 10.12
N CYS A 616 -30.83 -54.10 9.31
CA CYS A 616 -32.22 -53.88 8.90
C CYS A 616 -32.31 -53.57 7.41
N GLN A 617 -32.71 -54.56 6.62
CA GLN A 617 -32.72 -54.44 5.16
C GLN A 617 -33.76 -53.42 4.65
N GLU A 618 -34.83 -53.18 5.41
CA GLU A 618 -35.90 -52.22 5.10
C GLU A 618 -35.56 -50.77 5.50
N ALA A 619 -34.49 -50.54 6.27
CA ALA A 619 -34.10 -49.19 6.68
C ALA A 619 -33.81 -48.30 5.47
N ASP A 620 -34.32 -47.06 5.47
CA ASP A 620 -34.01 -46.06 4.45
C ASP A 620 -32.58 -45.54 4.63
N VAL A 621 -31.79 -45.61 3.56
CA VAL A 621 -30.39 -45.15 3.50
C VAL A 621 -30.16 -44.16 2.34
N SER A 622 -31.23 -43.57 1.83
CA SER A 622 -31.21 -42.60 0.73
C SER A 622 -30.26 -41.44 1.02
N THR A 623 -30.35 -40.83 2.20
CA THR A 623 -29.49 -39.70 2.61
C THR A 623 -28.00 -40.04 2.56
N GLN A 624 -27.56 -41.16 3.16
CA GLN A 624 -26.14 -41.53 3.12
C GLN A 624 -25.70 -41.87 1.69
N THR A 625 -26.59 -42.46 0.89
CA THR A 625 -26.31 -42.83 -0.50
C THR A 625 -26.14 -41.59 -1.37
N GLU A 626 -27.00 -40.58 -1.22
CA GLU A 626 -26.91 -39.30 -1.94
C GLU A 626 -25.62 -38.55 -1.58
N LEU A 627 -25.30 -38.44 -0.28
CA LEU A 627 -24.05 -37.84 0.19
C LEU A 627 -22.82 -38.58 -0.37
N LEU A 628 -22.87 -39.92 -0.42
CA LEU A 628 -21.79 -40.73 -0.96
C LEU A 628 -21.60 -40.48 -2.47
N ILE A 629 -22.69 -40.40 -3.24
CA ILE A 629 -22.67 -40.13 -4.68
C ILE A 629 -22.08 -38.73 -4.94
N GLU A 630 -22.59 -37.72 -4.22
CA GLU A 630 -22.13 -36.34 -4.37
C GLU A 630 -20.65 -36.19 -3.99
N THR A 631 -20.24 -36.72 -2.83
CA THR A 631 -18.84 -36.71 -2.37
C THR A 631 -17.92 -37.39 -3.38
N SER A 632 -18.34 -38.55 -3.94
CA SER A 632 -17.55 -39.30 -4.93
C SER A 632 -17.43 -38.54 -6.25
N LYS A 633 -18.48 -37.85 -6.68
CA LYS A 633 -18.48 -36.99 -7.87
C LYS A 633 -17.49 -35.85 -7.71
N LEU A 634 -17.60 -35.09 -6.61
CA LEU A 634 -16.71 -33.95 -6.34
C LEU A 634 -15.25 -34.38 -6.19
N LEU A 635 -15.00 -35.56 -5.58
CA LEU A 635 -13.66 -36.13 -5.48
C LEU A 635 -13.04 -36.43 -6.87
N ALA A 636 -13.84 -36.90 -7.83
CA ALA A 636 -13.39 -37.13 -9.20
C ALA A 636 -13.10 -35.80 -9.95
N GLU A 637 -13.93 -34.78 -9.71
CA GLU A 637 -13.71 -33.42 -10.23
C GLU A 637 -12.41 -32.82 -9.69
N ILE A 638 -12.17 -32.89 -8.37
CA ILE A 638 -10.91 -32.48 -7.75
C ILE A 638 -9.73 -33.20 -8.40
N LYS A 639 -9.82 -34.51 -8.60
CA LYS A 639 -8.69 -35.28 -9.18
C LYS A 639 -8.35 -34.80 -10.58
N THR A 640 -9.36 -34.47 -11.38
CA THR A 640 -9.22 -33.94 -12.74
C THR A 640 -8.63 -32.53 -12.72
N ALA A 641 -9.18 -31.63 -11.89
CA ALA A 641 -8.70 -30.26 -11.74
C ALA A 641 -7.27 -30.20 -11.21
N LEU A 642 -6.92 -31.07 -10.26
CA LEU A 642 -5.57 -31.18 -9.69
C LEU A 642 -4.54 -31.61 -10.73
N ALA A 643 -4.89 -32.58 -11.59
CA ALA A 643 -4.01 -33.01 -12.68
C ALA A 643 -3.79 -31.87 -13.70
N ARG A 644 -4.86 -31.13 -14.01
CA ARG A 644 -4.78 -29.95 -14.88
C ARG A 644 -3.90 -28.87 -14.27
N LEU A 645 -4.08 -28.54 -12.99
CA LEU A 645 -3.28 -27.54 -12.29
C LEU A 645 -1.78 -27.88 -12.34
N LEU A 646 -1.42 -29.14 -12.11
CA LEU A 646 -0.04 -29.60 -12.19
C LEU A 646 0.55 -29.40 -13.60
N GLU A 647 -0.17 -29.86 -14.62
CA GLU A 647 0.24 -29.74 -16.03
C GLU A 647 0.51 -28.28 -16.42
N VAL A 648 -0.43 -27.37 -16.13
CA VAL A 648 -0.28 -25.95 -16.51
C VAL A 648 0.79 -25.24 -15.68
N THR A 649 0.97 -25.63 -14.41
CA THR A 649 2.00 -25.05 -13.54
C THR A 649 3.40 -25.47 -13.99
N GLU A 650 3.60 -26.72 -14.38
CA GLU A 650 4.88 -27.20 -14.95
C GLU A 650 5.18 -26.52 -16.28
N LYS A 651 4.17 -26.36 -17.14
CA LYS A 651 4.30 -25.62 -18.41
C LYS A 651 4.64 -24.15 -18.19
N ALA A 652 4.01 -23.49 -17.20
CA ALA A 652 4.30 -22.10 -16.86
C ALA A 652 5.73 -21.94 -16.32
N ALA A 653 6.16 -22.84 -15.43
CA ALA A 653 7.53 -22.84 -14.90
C ALA A 653 8.60 -23.05 -15.98
N ALA A 654 8.28 -23.76 -17.06
CA ALA A 654 9.17 -23.99 -18.20
C ALA A 654 9.12 -22.89 -19.28
N ALA A 655 8.24 -21.88 -19.15
CA ALA A 655 8.15 -20.80 -20.12
C ALA A 655 9.38 -19.88 -20.06
N GLU A 656 9.97 -19.56 -21.23
CA GLU A 656 11.13 -18.68 -21.33
C GLU A 656 10.72 -17.20 -21.39
N GLY A 657 11.34 -16.38 -20.53
CA GLY A 657 11.14 -14.94 -20.44
C GLY A 657 10.10 -14.53 -19.39
N GLY A 658 10.44 -13.57 -18.51
CA GLY A 658 9.61 -13.17 -17.37
C GLY A 658 8.20 -12.76 -17.76
N LYS A 659 8.05 -11.91 -18.78
CA LYS A 659 6.74 -11.50 -19.32
C LYS A 659 5.89 -12.68 -19.82
N VAL A 660 6.47 -13.57 -20.61
CA VAL A 660 5.74 -14.72 -21.18
C VAL A 660 5.31 -15.65 -20.06
N GLN A 661 6.20 -15.92 -19.11
CA GLN A 661 5.91 -16.74 -17.94
C GLN A 661 4.75 -16.15 -17.12
N ALA A 662 4.79 -14.84 -16.80
CA ALA A 662 3.72 -14.18 -16.06
C ALA A 662 2.37 -14.25 -16.77
N LEU A 663 2.35 -14.05 -18.10
CA LEU A 663 1.15 -14.18 -18.93
C LEU A 663 0.59 -15.61 -18.91
N VAL A 664 1.45 -16.64 -18.92
CA VAL A 664 0.99 -18.04 -18.81
C VAL A 664 0.44 -18.33 -17.41
N TYR A 665 1.07 -17.84 -16.35
CA TYR A 665 0.53 -17.96 -14.99
C TYR A 665 -0.86 -17.32 -14.89
N HIS A 666 -1.01 -16.07 -15.36
CA HIS A 666 -2.29 -15.37 -15.36
C HIS A 666 -3.36 -16.07 -16.21
N SER A 667 -3.06 -16.43 -17.45
CA SER A 667 -4.07 -16.93 -18.40
C SER A 667 -4.41 -18.42 -18.27
N GLN A 668 -3.54 -19.24 -17.67
CA GLN A 668 -3.71 -20.70 -17.59
C GLN A 668 -3.70 -21.22 -16.15
N VAL A 669 -2.81 -20.75 -15.28
CA VAL A 669 -2.67 -21.28 -13.92
C VAL A 669 -3.75 -20.74 -13.00
N VAL A 670 -4.02 -19.43 -13.01
CA VAL A 670 -5.07 -18.81 -12.18
C VAL A 670 -6.45 -19.44 -12.46
N PRO A 671 -6.93 -19.60 -13.72
CA PRO A 671 -8.18 -20.30 -13.98
C PRO A 671 -8.19 -21.77 -13.52
N ALA A 672 -7.05 -22.46 -13.59
CA ALA A 672 -6.94 -23.84 -13.10
C ALA A 672 -7.02 -23.92 -11.57
N MET A 673 -6.50 -22.91 -10.86
CA MET A 673 -6.65 -22.78 -9.41
C MET A 673 -8.12 -22.58 -9.02
N GLU A 674 -8.84 -21.68 -9.70
CA GLU A 674 -10.28 -21.46 -9.48
C GLU A 674 -11.09 -22.73 -9.73
N ALA A 675 -10.80 -23.45 -10.82
CA ALA A 675 -11.45 -24.72 -11.15
C ALA A 675 -11.20 -25.81 -10.11
N LEU A 676 -10.04 -25.82 -9.44
CA LEU A 676 -9.75 -26.74 -8.34
C LEU A 676 -10.45 -26.31 -7.04
N ARG A 677 -10.53 -25.00 -6.78
CA ARG A 677 -11.18 -24.45 -5.58
C ARG A 677 -12.66 -24.79 -5.52
N ALA A 678 -13.40 -24.61 -6.62
CA ALA A 678 -14.85 -24.76 -6.65
C ALA A 678 -15.38 -26.09 -6.05
N PRO A 679 -14.92 -27.29 -6.48
CA PRO A 679 -15.39 -28.55 -5.89
C PRO A 679 -14.86 -28.80 -4.47
N VAL A 680 -13.71 -28.21 -4.08
CA VAL A 680 -13.19 -28.32 -2.71
C VAL A 680 -14.07 -27.53 -1.73
N ASP A 681 -14.43 -26.30 -2.08
CA ASP A 681 -15.29 -25.45 -1.24
C ASP A 681 -16.69 -26.08 -1.09
N GLN A 682 -17.20 -26.76 -2.12
CA GLN A 682 -18.44 -27.55 -2.01
C GLN A 682 -18.30 -28.74 -1.05
N LEU A 683 -17.17 -29.45 -1.10
CA LEU A 683 -16.91 -30.57 -0.18
C LEU A 683 -16.78 -30.13 1.27
N GLU A 684 -16.24 -28.95 1.55
CA GLU A 684 -16.18 -28.39 2.91
C GLU A 684 -17.57 -28.31 3.56
N MET A 685 -18.61 -28.03 2.77
CA MET A 685 -19.99 -27.91 3.25
C MET A 685 -20.67 -29.25 3.53
N ILE A 686 -20.09 -30.36 3.07
CA ILE A 686 -20.70 -31.71 3.09
C ILE A 686 -19.95 -32.67 4.00
N VAL A 687 -18.61 -32.54 4.05
CA VAL A 687 -17.74 -33.39 4.86
C VAL A 687 -17.86 -33.03 6.33
N ASP A 688 -17.84 -34.05 7.18
CA ASP A 688 -17.84 -33.86 8.64
C ASP A 688 -16.69 -32.93 9.09
N LYS A 689 -17.02 -31.92 9.90
CA LYS A 689 -16.08 -30.93 10.45
C LYS A 689 -14.92 -31.60 11.20
N GLU A 690 -15.16 -32.73 11.87
CA GLU A 690 -14.10 -33.44 12.60
C GLU A 690 -13.05 -34.08 11.67
N LEU A 691 -13.43 -34.37 10.42
CA LEU A 691 -12.53 -34.93 9.41
C LEU A 691 -11.88 -33.86 8.54
N TRP A 692 -12.46 -32.65 8.49
CA TRP A 692 -11.92 -31.57 7.68
C TRP A 692 -10.55 -31.13 8.20
N PRO A 693 -9.52 -31.07 7.34
CA PRO A 693 -8.13 -31.03 7.81
C PRO A 693 -7.65 -29.63 8.25
N MET A 694 -8.52 -28.61 8.22
CA MET A 694 -8.14 -27.23 8.48
C MET A 694 -9.31 -26.39 9.00
N PRO A 695 -9.06 -25.26 9.69
CA PRO A 695 -10.12 -24.35 10.11
C PRO A 695 -10.91 -23.76 8.93
N SER A 696 -12.23 -23.72 9.10
CA SER A 696 -13.16 -23.05 8.19
C SER A 696 -13.06 -21.53 8.32
N TYR A 697 -13.67 -20.80 7.40
CA TYR A 697 -13.74 -19.34 7.52
C TYR A 697 -14.46 -18.89 8.80
N GLY A 698 -15.53 -19.60 9.20
CA GLY A 698 -16.24 -19.30 10.44
C GLY A 698 -15.32 -19.34 11.67
N ASP A 699 -14.43 -20.35 11.71
CA ASP A 699 -13.44 -20.51 12.78
C ASP A 699 -12.37 -19.39 12.75
N LEU A 700 -12.07 -18.84 11.57
CA LEU A 700 -11.00 -17.85 11.38
C LEU A 700 -11.46 -16.41 11.65
N ILE A 701 -12.65 -16.02 11.19
CA ILE A 701 -13.08 -14.60 11.18
C ILE A 701 -14.00 -14.21 12.34
N PHE A 702 -14.65 -15.17 13.02
CA PHE A 702 -15.55 -14.87 14.15
C PHE A 702 -14.99 -15.21 15.52
N GLU A 703 -13.98 -16.07 15.59
CA GLU A 703 -13.42 -16.58 16.83
C GLU A 703 -12.02 -15.98 17.09
N VAL A 704 -11.91 -14.67 16.91
CA VAL A 704 -10.71 -13.84 17.16
C VAL A 704 -10.78 -13.17 18.53
#